data_AF-A0A6H5IFY7-F1
#
_entry.id   AF-A0A6H5IFY7-F1
#
_cell.length_a   1.000
_cell.length_b   1.000
_cell.length_c   1.000
_cell.angle_alpha   90.00
_cell.angle_beta   90.00
_cell.angle_gamma   90.00
#
_symmetry.space_group_name_H-M   'P 1'
#
loop_
_entity.id
_entity.type
_entity.pdbx_description
1 polymer ?
#
loop_
_entity_poly.entity_id
_entity_poly.type
_entity_poly.pdbx_seq_one_letter_code
_entity_poly.pdbx_strand_id
1 'polypeptide(L)'
;MIRMAGSNELFYGEPEQDANSALMELDKGLRSTKIGEQCEAIVRFPRLFEKYPFPILINSSLLKLADVFRVGSNFLRVWVLRVCQQTDKHLDKILNVDEFVKRIYSVMHSNDPVAKALTLRTLGSVARIIPERKHVHHSIRRAMDCHDLVQVEAAIYAAQMFAAQSKQFAIFMCSKISDMIKGQSTPASMKLQLIPILQYMHHDISTASMANELCLELLQSYPAAEFVKVTLSASTTLASATLINVSAQVTLLIKYLVEDPRLSIKTHALSLLHTLAKNGAHLWPQAAVAQLIDNTDKLLKNNSTNKYLLIKSLQVIEVLSESPVICESNMDEGNALVILCSNACYSPNPIIAVKAVTILARLACYCYEENLPVYCIQDLVASLESLVTLLSLDDKYLYQLKVCLKMIVKLCQAQHSHCSSFVDAICSTLMNTSDSDKQSSNQEVALCEALGAIGGLKEDILLPLLPEILSKLQHTSHEHTKVMLCTLLFQLVAGGFDWNAECLEVIDMTVKSVNDWNKYRIARNATRYGHHRIAMQLFKILKETVASEQHHFWLLGLELMSSAENYLIDDSLNTGKNATIAKLNGAISLYSSACASFKAAGTHQQSLQFACDYSKLRGEFLQVLLQLIHNCRALWTAPPFAIASQEALAQGDEYYRCGRASTQLRKSVVELQTLAENYEKLYQTAFDADPGSLSNLKANQELCLLLAQSVHGICGGPAPPTVDSMFNFGNTIELRQFSRCCFQLSDLAPSVNGSSASCGATQMDLLRTANIVEQIGVLTSGKLRLPIPRFFYQTIQSTSIKLSVAPQPKVVNEPLSVPQGSQLALKVEGVLRHGKRASLYRSVAAIVVSITAATQIKSSSEPKEQIITQLEQTVVPHRDFFACEFLLSLAQPNACSLTVNNGGNYNVTTTTNIVDESGNVWKSGPQSVLQVRVQDEPSRKKFV
;
A
#
# COMPACT_ATOMS: atom_id res chain seq x y z
N MET A 1 4.61 13.50 24.30
CA MET A 1 4.87 12.05 24.16
C MET A 1 4.98 11.75 22.68
N ILE A 2 6.19 11.55 22.18
CA ILE A 2 6.52 11.40 20.76
C ILE A 2 5.93 10.08 20.27
N ARG A 3 4.74 10.13 19.66
CA ARG A 3 4.27 9.09 18.76
C ARG A 3 4.63 9.50 17.34
N MET A 4 5.93 9.40 17.02
CA MET A 4 6.27 8.80 15.73
C MET A 4 5.42 7.54 15.67
N ALA A 5 4.52 7.43 14.68
CA ALA A 5 3.69 6.24 14.53
C ALA A 5 4.62 5.05 14.31
N GLY A 6 5.03 4.43 15.41
CA GLY A 6 5.79 3.22 15.49
C GLY A 6 4.92 2.12 14.93
N SER A 7 5.03 1.92 13.62
CA SER A 7 4.89 0.62 13.01
C SER A 7 5.89 -0.31 13.72
N ASN A 8 5.43 -0.94 14.82
CA ASN A 8 6.03 -2.03 15.63
C ASN A 8 5.90 -1.88 17.16
N GLU A 9 4.81 -1.29 17.69
CA GLU A 9 4.50 -1.38 19.14
C GLU A 9 4.27 -2.81 19.68
N LEU A 10 4.33 -3.86 18.85
CA LEU A 10 4.23 -5.26 19.31
C LEU A 10 5.57 -5.93 19.66
N PHE A 11 6.72 -5.26 19.49
CA PHE A 11 8.05 -5.89 19.65
C PHE A 11 9.03 -5.13 20.55
N TYR A 12 8.55 -4.25 21.42
CA TYR A 12 9.43 -3.61 22.40
C TYR A 12 9.80 -4.58 23.53
N GLY A 13 11.08 -4.93 23.61
CA GLY A 13 11.73 -5.30 24.89
C GLY A 13 12.10 -6.76 25.14
N GLU A 14 11.75 -7.71 24.25
CA GLU A 14 12.35 -9.05 24.36
C GLU A 14 13.70 -9.07 23.65
N PRO A 15 14.80 -9.54 24.28
CA PRO A 15 16.01 -9.87 23.53
C PRO A 15 15.63 -10.81 22.38
N GLU A 16 16.29 -10.70 21.22
CA GLU A 16 16.11 -11.64 20.11
C GLU A 16 16.55 -13.04 20.53
N GLN A 17 15.68 -13.74 21.27
CA GLN A 17 15.83 -15.12 21.65
C GLN A 17 15.79 -15.95 20.37
N ASP A 18 16.84 -16.73 20.09
CA ASP A 18 16.89 -17.59 18.91
C ASP A 18 15.69 -18.53 18.86
N ALA A 19 15.15 -18.79 17.67
CA ALA A 19 13.94 -19.59 17.47
C ALA A 19 14.08 -21.00 18.07
N ASN A 20 15.27 -21.60 18.01
CA ASN A 20 15.52 -22.91 18.60
C ASN A 20 15.48 -22.86 20.12
N SER A 21 16.06 -21.82 20.73
CA SER A 21 16.04 -21.66 22.19
C SER A 21 14.63 -21.46 22.72
N ALA A 22 13.80 -20.68 22.02
CA ALA A 22 12.39 -20.50 22.35
C ALA A 22 11.59 -21.82 22.22
N LEU A 23 11.85 -22.61 21.18
CA LEU A 23 11.22 -23.93 21.04
C LEU A 23 11.67 -24.92 22.12
N MET A 24 12.95 -24.90 22.52
CA MET A 24 13.47 -25.74 23.61
C MET A 24 12.81 -25.43 24.95
N GLU A 25 12.58 -24.15 25.24
CA GLU A 25 11.87 -23.72 26.46
C GLU A 25 10.43 -24.24 26.48
N LEU A 26 9.69 -24.09 25.37
CA LEU A 26 8.32 -24.61 25.28
C LEU A 26 8.29 -26.15 25.36
N ASP A 27 9.23 -26.84 24.73
CA ASP A 27 9.33 -28.31 24.83
C ASP A 27 9.58 -28.77 26.28
N LYS A 28 10.39 -28.04 27.04
CA LYS A 28 10.57 -28.31 28.47
C LYS A 28 9.26 -28.16 29.23
N GLY A 29 8.48 -27.12 28.93
CA GLY A 29 7.14 -26.92 29.51
C GLY A 29 6.15 -28.03 29.14
N LEU A 30 6.15 -28.49 27.89
CA LEU A 30 5.32 -29.61 27.43
C LEU A 30 5.64 -30.93 28.15
N ARG A 31 6.89 -31.13 28.56
CA ARG A 31 7.35 -32.33 29.29
C ARG A 31 7.17 -32.22 30.81
N SER A 32 6.68 -31.09 31.33
CA SER A 32 6.41 -30.93 32.75
C SER A 32 5.38 -31.93 33.25
N THR A 33 5.48 -32.34 34.53
CA THR A 33 4.46 -33.16 35.19
C THR A 33 3.24 -32.33 35.62
N LYS A 34 3.37 -31.00 35.65
CA LYS A 34 2.27 -30.09 36.02
C LYS A 34 1.44 -29.70 34.79
N ILE A 35 0.15 -30.03 34.83
CA ILE A 35 -0.81 -29.71 33.76
C ILE A 35 -0.85 -28.20 33.46
N GLY A 36 -0.68 -27.35 34.49
CA GLY A 36 -0.62 -25.90 34.33
C GLY A 36 0.54 -25.42 33.44
N GLU A 37 1.74 -25.96 33.66
CA GLU A 37 2.95 -25.62 32.86
C GLU A 37 2.83 -26.16 31.43
N GLN A 38 2.25 -27.35 31.25
CA GLN A 38 1.96 -27.90 29.93
C GLN A 38 0.97 -27.02 29.17
N CYS A 39 -0.12 -26.59 29.82
CA CYS A 39 -1.12 -25.72 29.23
C CYS A 39 -0.53 -24.35 28.85
N GLU A 40 0.26 -23.76 29.74
CA GLU A 40 0.96 -22.50 29.50
C GLU A 40 1.89 -22.61 28.28
N ALA A 41 2.63 -23.70 28.17
CA ALA A 41 3.49 -23.95 27.01
C ALA A 41 2.67 -24.06 25.70
N ILE A 42 1.54 -24.79 25.71
CA ILE A 42 0.66 -24.94 24.53
C ILE A 42 0.17 -23.58 24.03
N VAL A 43 -0.35 -22.71 24.91
CA VAL A 43 -0.94 -21.42 24.50
C VAL A 43 0.08 -20.39 24.03
N ARG A 44 1.39 -20.64 24.22
CA ARG A 44 2.47 -19.77 23.73
C ARG A 44 2.90 -20.10 22.28
N PHE A 45 2.57 -21.27 21.75
CA PHE A 45 2.93 -21.65 20.37
C PHE A 45 2.39 -20.70 19.28
N PRO A 46 1.15 -20.17 19.34
CA PRO A 46 0.69 -19.19 18.36
C PRO A 46 1.62 -17.98 18.24
N ARG A 47 2.09 -17.44 19.37
CA ARG A 47 3.05 -16.31 19.39
C ARG A 47 4.40 -16.73 18.79
N LEU A 48 4.86 -17.95 19.06
CA LEU A 48 6.09 -18.49 18.45
C LEU A 48 5.97 -18.54 16.93
N PHE A 49 4.84 -19.00 16.38
CA PHE A 49 4.64 -19.10 14.93
C PHE A 49 4.55 -17.72 14.26
N GLU A 50 3.94 -16.74 14.92
CA GLU A 50 3.91 -15.36 14.43
C GLU A 50 5.30 -14.72 14.41
N LYS A 51 6.13 -14.98 15.43
CA LYS A 51 7.50 -14.46 15.54
C LYS A 51 8.44 -15.15 14.54
N TYR A 52 8.31 -16.48 14.39
CA TYR A 52 9.19 -17.34 13.59
C TYR A 52 8.41 -18.29 12.67
N PRO A 53 7.83 -17.79 11.56
CA PRO A 53 6.96 -18.57 10.69
C PRO A 53 7.72 -19.47 9.68
N PHE A 54 8.79 -20.13 10.15
CA PHE A 54 9.62 -21.03 9.36
C PHE A 54 9.04 -22.46 9.32
N PRO A 55 8.97 -23.11 8.15
CA PRO A 55 8.38 -24.45 8.03
C PRO A 55 8.99 -25.50 8.94
N ILE A 56 10.32 -25.51 9.11
CA ILE A 56 11.01 -26.49 9.97
C ILE A 56 10.56 -26.34 11.43
N LEU A 57 10.49 -25.09 11.93
CA LEU A 57 10.06 -24.79 13.29
C LEU A 57 8.58 -25.15 13.50
N ILE A 58 7.73 -24.75 12.56
CA ILE A 58 6.28 -25.02 12.62
C ILE A 58 6.03 -26.53 12.59
N ASN A 59 6.68 -27.25 11.67
CA ASN A 59 6.62 -28.70 11.56
C ASN A 59 7.03 -29.37 12.88
N SER A 60 8.21 -29.02 13.43
CA SER A 60 8.66 -29.58 14.70
C SER A 60 7.70 -29.27 15.85
N SER A 61 7.14 -28.08 15.89
CA SER A 61 6.24 -27.65 16.96
C SER A 61 4.90 -28.36 16.91
N LEU A 62 4.29 -28.46 15.73
CA LEU A 62 3.00 -29.14 15.55
C LEU A 62 3.12 -30.65 15.75
N LEU A 63 4.25 -31.26 15.40
CA LEU A 63 4.53 -32.67 15.73
C LEU A 63 4.60 -32.90 17.25
N LYS A 64 5.24 -32.00 18.01
CA LYS A 64 5.25 -32.06 19.49
C LYS A 64 3.86 -31.86 20.09
N LEU A 65 3.08 -30.91 19.55
CA LEU A 65 1.69 -30.71 19.97
C LEU A 65 0.82 -31.94 19.67
N ALA A 66 1.05 -32.62 18.55
CA ALA A 66 0.37 -33.87 18.23
C ALA A 66 0.74 -35.02 19.18
N ASP A 67 1.98 -35.08 19.66
CA ASP A 67 2.39 -36.04 20.71
C ASP A 67 1.65 -35.77 22.03
N VAL A 68 1.54 -34.50 22.43
CA VAL A 68 0.76 -34.08 23.60
C VAL A 68 -0.73 -34.41 23.42
N PHE A 69 -1.29 -34.20 22.23
CA PHE A 69 -2.69 -34.56 21.93
C PHE A 69 -2.94 -36.07 22.04
N ARG A 70 -1.99 -36.88 21.56
CA ARG A 70 -2.09 -38.34 21.59
C ARG A 70 -2.19 -38.88 23.01
N VAL A 71 -1.28 -38.47 23.89
CA VAL A 71 -1.12 -39.07 25.23
C VAL A 71 -1.82 -38.26 26.35
N GLY A 72 -2.08 -36.97 26.12
CA GLY A 72 -2.57 -36.04 27.13
C GLY A 72 -4.01 -36.27 27.59
N SER A 73 -4.46 -35.42 28.52
CA SER A 73 -5.86 -35.37 28.97
C SER A 73 -6.75 -34.62 27.97
N ASN A 74 -8.07 -34.77 28.07
CA ASN A 74 -9.01 -33.99 27.24
C ASN A 74 -8.84 -32.47 27.41
N PHE A 75 -8.41 -32.03 28.59
CA PHE A 75 -8.10 -30.62 28.84
C PHE A 75 -6.96 -30.12 27.93
N LEU A 76 -5.85 -30.86 27.82
CA LEU A 76 -4.74 -30.49 26.93
C LEU A 76 -5.14 -30.58 25.45
N ARG A 77 -5.94 -31.59 25.07
CA ARG A 77 -6.47 -31.74 23.70
C ARG A 77 -7.28 -30.52 23.24
N VAL A 78 -8.09 -29.94 24.13
CA VAL A 78 -8.81 -28.69 23.84
C VAL A 78 -7.85 -27.56 23.48
N TRP A 79 -6.76 -27.40 24.25
CA TRP A 79 -5.80 -26.33 23.98
C TRP A 79 -5.01 -26.55 22.69
N VAL A 80 -4.61 -27.79 22.39
CA VAL A 80 -4.01 -28.12 21.08
C VAL A 80 -4.96 -27.82 19.93
N LEU A 81 -6.25 -28.16 20.07
CA LEU A 81 -7.30 -27.79 19.11
C LEU A 81 -7.37 -26.26 18.93
N ARG A 82 -7.37 -25.49 20.03
CA ARG A 82 -7.39 -24.02 19.97
C ARG A 82 -6.17 -23.46 19.26
N VAL A 83 -4.98 -24.03 19.50
CA VAL A 83 -3.76 -23.64 18.76
C VAL A 83 -3.93 -23.91 17.28
N CYS A 84 -4.42 -25.08 16.87
CA CYS A 84 -4.66 -25.39 15.46
C CYS A 84 -5.64 -24.39 14.82
N GLN A 85 -6.73 -24.03 15.52
CA GLN A 85 -7.71 -23.04 15.06
C GLN A 85 -7.12 -21.63 14.93
N GLN A 86 -6.30 -21.21 15.91
CA GLN A 86 -5.70 -19.87 15.92
C GLN A 86 -4.57 -19.73 14.88
N THR A 87 -3.92 -20.84 14.52
CA THR A 87 -2.73 -20.85 13.66
C THR A 87 -3.01 -21.38 12.25
N ASP A 88 -4.27 -21.30 11.78
CA ASP A 88 -4.69 -21.75 10.44
C ASP A 88 -3.80 -21.18 9.30
N LYS A 89 -3.31 -19.93 9.47
CA LYS A 89 -2.40 -19.28 8.54
C LYS A 89 -1.04 -19.98 8.35
N HIS A 90 -0.68 -20.92 9.24
CA HIS A 90 0.61 -21.60 9.28
C HIS A 90 0.54 -23.12 9.04
N LEU A 91 -0.66 -23.70 9.00
CA LEU A 91 -0.84 -25.15 8.91
C LEU A 91 -0.31 -25.76 7.60
N ASP A 92 -0.32 -25.01 6.52
CA ASP A 92 0.24 -25.38 5.21
C ASP A 92 1.77 -25.53 5.21
N LYS A 93 2.45 -25.07 6.28
CA LYS A 93 3.89 -25.18 6.44
C LYS A 93 4.34 -26.48 7.14
N ILE A 94 3.40 -27.39 7.44
CA ILE A 94 3.73 -28.70 8.01
C ILE A 94 4.33 -29.59 6.91
N LEU A 95 5.55 -30.09 7.15
CA LEU A 95 6.25 -30.97 6.21
C LEU A 95 5.79 -32.42 6.37
N ASN A 96 5.68 -32.91 7.61
CA ASN A 96 5.35 -34.29 7.94
C ASN A 96 3.86 -34.45 8.29
N VAL A 97 2.99 -34.14 7.33
CA VAL A 97 1.52 -34.17 7.53
C VAL A 97 1.03 -35.57 7.95
N ASP A 98 1.55 -36.64 7.34
CA ASP A 98 1.18 -38.02 7.68
C ASP A 98 1.36 -38.35 9.15
N GLU A 99 2.52 -38.00 9.70
CA GLU A 99 2.88 -38.32 11.07
C GLU A 99 2.10 -37.48 12.07
N PHE A 100 1.87 -36.20 11.77
CA PHE A 100 0.97 -35.34 12.53
C PHE A 100 -0.45 -35.94 12.60
N VAL A 101 -1.02 -36.30 11.45
CA VAL A 101 -2.39 -36.82 11.34
C VAL A 101 -2.51 -38.16 12.04
N LYS A 102 -1.54 -39.06 11.88
CA LYS A 102 -1.53 -40.38 12.54
C LYS A 102 -1.60 -40.24 14.06
N ARG A 103 -0.88 -39.29 14.65
CA ARG A 103 -0.88 -39.04 16.10
C ARG A 103 -2.22 -38.51 16.58
N ILE A 104 -2.79 -37.52 15.89
CA ILE A 104 -4.13 -37.00 16.21
C ILE A 104 -5.20 -38.09 16.05
N TYR A 105 -5.21 -38.77 14.91
CA TYR A 105 -6.22 -39.76 14.56
C TYR A 105 -6.20 -41.00 15.47
N SER A 106 -5.05 -41.36 16.05
CA SER A 106 -4.96 -42.50 16.98
C SER A 106 -5.95 -42.41 18.17
N VAL A 107 -6.31 -41.20 18.59
CA VAL A 107 -7.27 -40.94 19.67
C VAL A 107 -8.72 -41.24 19.26
N MET A 108 -9.02 -41.30 17.96
CA MET A 108 -10.35 -41.61 17.41
C MET A 108 -10.85 -43.01 17.83
N HIS A 109 -9.93 -43.93 18.10
CA HIS A 109 -10.24 -45.31 18.51
C HIS A 109 -10.46 -45.47 20.02
N SER A 110 -10.42 -44.37 20.80
CA SER A 110 -10.73 -44.39 22.22
C SER A 110 -12.20 -44.80 22.49
N ASN A 111 -12.54 -45.09 23.74
CA ASN A 111 -13.93 -45.30 24.15
C ASN A 111 -14.60 -44.02 24.69
N ASP A 112 -13.85 -42.92 24.78
CA ASP A 112 -14.32 -41.65 25.34
C ASP A 112 -14.94 -40.76 24.24
N PRO A 113 -16.26 -40.44 24.31
CA PRO A 113 -16.92 -39.62 23.29
C PRO A 113 -16.37 -38.19 23.24
N VAL A 114 -15.87 -37.64 24.34
CA VAL A 114 -15.27 -36.30 24.38
C VAL A 114 -13.92 -36.31 23.67
N ALA A 115 -13.10 -37.33 23.90
CA ALA A 115 -11.83 -37.48 23.20
C ALA A 115 -12.03 -37.63 21.68
N LYS A 116 -13.04 -38.41 21.24
CA LYS A 116 -13.44 -38.52 19.83
C LYS A 116 -13.92 -37.20 19.26
N ALA A 117 -14.76 -36.48 19.99
CA ALA A 117 -15.26 -35.18 19.57
C ALA A 117 -14.12 -34.16 19.38
N LEU A 118 -13.17 -34.09 20.32
CA LEU A 118 -11.98 -33.24 20.18
C LEU A 118 -11.10 -33.66 19.00
N THR A 119 -10.99 -34.96 18.74
CA THR A 119 -10.26 -35.48 17.58
C THR A 119 -10.93 -35.06 16.27
N LEU A 120 -12.25 -35.21 16.13
CA LEU A 120 -13.01 -34.77 14.96
C LEU A 120 -12.89 -33.27 14.74
N ARG A 121 -13.00 -32.46 15.79
CA ARG A 121 -12.80 -31.00 15.69
C ARG A 121 -11.38 -30.64 15.27
N THR A 122 -10.37 -31.34 15.77
CA THR A 122 -8.98 -31.08 15.40
C THR A 122 -8.73 -31.44 13.95
N LEU A 123 -9.22 -32.61 13.50
CA LEU A 123 -9.16 -33.02 12.08
C LEU A 123 -9.90 -32.03 11.18
N GLY A 124 -11.07 -31.53 11.59
CA GLY A 124 -11.80 -30.49 10.89
C GLY A 124 -11.00 -29.18 10.80
N SER A 125 -10.35 -28.74 11.88
CA SER A 125 -9.52 -27.53 11.87
C SER A 125 -8.27 -27.65 10.99
N VAL A 126 -7.83 -28.86 10.66
CA VAL A 126 -6.72 -29.09 9.72
C VAL A 126 -7.20 -29.62 8.36
N ALA A 127 -8.50 -29.60 8.06
CA ALA A 127 -9.07 -30.17 6.83
C ALA A 127 -8.38 -29.68 5.54
N ARG A 128 -7.91 -28.43 5.54
CA ARG A 128 -7.21 -27.80 4.42
C ARG A 128 -5.92 -28.52 4.01
N ILE A 129 -5.19 -29.13 4.94
CA ILE A 129 -3.94 -29.85 4.65
C ILE A 129 -4.14 -31.36 4.47
N ILE A 130 -5.34 -31.87 4.76
CA ILE A 130 -5.70 -33.27 4.58
C ILE A 130 -7.02 -33.50 3.84
N PRO A 131 -7.32 -32.75 2.76
CA PRO A 131 -8.65 -32.76 2.15
C PRO A 131 -9.06 -34.11 1.59
N GLU A 132 -8.11 -35.01 1.27
CA GLU A 132 -8.39 -36.28 0.56
C GLU A 132 -8.16 -37.54 1.41
N ARG A 133 -8.12 -37.41 2.75
CA ARG A 133 -7.90 -38.55 3.65
C ARG A 133 -9.17 -39.37 3.83
N LYS A 134 -9.36 -40.38 2.98
CA LYS A 134 -10.54 -41.28 2.96
C LYS A 134 -10.90 -41.90 4.31
N HIS A 135 -9.93 -42.29 5.14
CA HIS A 135 -10.21 -42.85 6.47
C HIS A 135 -10.81 -41.81 7.43
N VAL A 136 -10.35 -40.55 7.35
CA VAL A 136 -10.96 -39.43 8.09
C VAL A 136 -12.37 -39.18 7.58
N HIS A 137 -12.58 -39.21 6.25
CA HIS A 137 -13.90 -39.00 5.64
C HIS A 137 -14.90 -40.05 6.14
N HIS A 138 -14.50 -41.32 6.14
CA HIS A 138 -15.33 -42.42 6.64
C HIS A 138 -15.63 -42.28 8.14
N SER A 139 -14.64 -41.91 8.95
CA SER A 139 -14.85 -41.66 10.39
C SER A 139 -15.83 -40.51 10.65
N ILE A 140 -15.74 -39.41 9.90
CA ILE A 140 -16.70 -38.29 10.04
C ILE A 140 -18.11 -38.77 9.70
N ARG A 141 -18.30 -39.46 8.57
CA ARG A 141 -19.62 -39.99 8.20
C ARG A 141 -20.19 -40.91 9.27
N ARG A 142 -19.38 -41.86 9.76
CA ARG A 142 -19.80 -42.80 10.81
C ARG A 142 -20.12 -42.10 12.12
N ALA A 143 -19.37 -41.06 12.47
CA ALA A 143 -19.58 -40.29 13.70
C ALA A 143 -20.89 -39.50 13.72
N MET A 144 -21.47 -39.17 12.55
CA MET A 144 -22.80 -38.54 12.48
C MET A 144 -23.95 -39.51 12.81
N ASP A 145 -23.71 -40.82 12.74
CA ASP A 145 -24.67 -41.86 13.11
C ASP A 145 -24.53 -42.34 14.57
N CYS A 146 -23.64 -41.71 15.35
CA CYS A 146 -23.42 -42.04 16.75
C CYS A 146 -24.58 -41.56 17.64
N HIS A 147 -24.79 -42.24 18.77
CA HIS A 147 -25.80 -41.85 19.77
C HIS A 147 -25.33 -40.68 20.67
N ASP A 148 -24.02 -40.48 20.79
CA ASP A 148 -23.42 -39.42 21.61
C ASP A 148 -23.52 -38.05 20.92
N LEU A 149 -24.37 -37.16 21.45
CA LEU A 149 -24.61 -35.84 20.86
C LEU A 149 -23.34 -35.00 20.68
N VAL A 150 -22.42 -35.02 21.66
CA VAL A 150 -21.16 -34.28 21.60
C VAL A 150 -20.28 -34.73 20.44
N GLN A 151 -20.31 -36.04 20.11
CA GLN A 151 -19.58 -36.58 18.99
C GLN A 151 -20.24 -36.21 17.65
N VAL A 152 -21.57 -36.26 17.58
CA VAL A 152 -22.33 -35.85 16.38
C VAL A 152 -22.10 -34.37 16.07
N GLU A 153 -22.18 -33.48 17.07
CA GLU A 153 -21.89 -32.05 16.89
C GLU A 153 -20.46 -31.80 16.38
N ALA A 154 -19.49 -32.53 16.92
CA ALA A 154 -18.11 -32.46 16.44
C ALA A 154 -17.96 -33.02 15.00
N ALA A 155 -18.72 -34.05 14.65
CA ALA A 155 -18.76 -34.60 13.30
C ALA A 155 -19.39 -33.62 12.30
N ILE A 156 -20.45 -32.90 12.68
CA ILE A 156 -21.08 -31.83 11.88
C ILE A 156 -20.07 -30.72 11.62
N TYR A 157 -19.35 -30.27 12.66
CA TYR A 157 -18.25 -29.29 12.49
C TYR A 157 -17.18 -29.80 11.53
N ALA A 158 -16.70 -31.04 11.71
CA ALA A 158 -15.70 -31.60 10.82
C ALA A 158 -16.21 -31.73 9.38
N ALA A 159 -17.45 -32.19 9.19
CA ALA A 159 -18.09 -32.29 7.88
C ALA A 159 -18.18 -30.93 7.19
N GLN A 160 -18.52 -29.87 7.92
CA GLN A 160 -18.51 -28.50 7.40
C GLN A 160 -17.12 -28.10 6.89
N MET A 161 -16.09 -28.32 7.70
CA MET A 161 -14.71 -27.93 7.36
C MET A 161 -14.16 -28.73 6.16
N PHE A 162 -14.46 -30.03 6.07
CA PHE A 162 -14.03 -30.87 4.95
C PHE A 162 -14.82 -30.60 3.68
N ALA A 163 -16.13 -30.34 3.76
CA ALA A 163 -16.94 -29.97 2.60
C ALA A 163 -16.44 -28.68 1.95
N ALA A 164 -15.92 -27.74 2.75
CA ALA A 164 -15.33 -26.50 2.24
C ALA A 164 -14.06 -26.71 1.39
N GLN A 165 -13.37 -27.84 1.53
CA GLN A 165 -12.05 -28.07 0.93
C GLN A 165 -12.06 -29.20 -0.10
N SER A 166 -12.80 -30.28 0.14
CA SER A 166 -12.77 -31.48 -0.69
C SER A 166 -14.06 -31.67 -1.47
N LYS A 167 -13.93 -31.65 -2.80
CA LYS A 167 -14.99 -32.00 -3.74
C LYS A 167 -15.50 -33.42 -3.53
N GLN A 168 -14.59 -34.40 -3.39
CA GLN A 168 -14.98 -35.79 -3.22
C GLN A 168 -15.78 -35.99 -1.92
N PHE A 169 -15.36 -35.33 -0.84
CA PHE A 169 -16.09 -35.35 0.42
C PHE A 169 -17.46 -34.68 0.31
N ALA A 170 -17.55 -33.51 -0.32
CA ALA A 170 -18.80 -32.78 -0.50
C ALA A 170 -19.86 -33.62 -1.24
N ILE A 171 -19.50 -34.20 -2.41
CA ILE A 171 -20.38 -35.09 -3.18
C ILE A 171 -20.86 -36.27 -2.31
N PHE A 172 -19.93 -36.93 -1.62
CA PHE A 172 -20.23 -38.08 -0.79
C PHE A 172 -21.14 -37.75 0.41
N MET A 173 -20.99 -36.55 0.97
CA MET A 173 -21.69 -36.14 2.17
C MET A 173 -23.04 -35.47 1.90
N CYS A 174 -23.25 -34.90 0.71
CA CYS A 174 -24.46 -34.17 0.34
C CYS A 174 -25.74 -35.00 0.56
N SER A 175 -25.77 -36.25 0.09
CA SER A 175 -26.89 -37.17 0.29
C SER A 175 -27.16 -37.44 1.78
N LYS A 176 -26.11 -37.74 2.55
CA LYS A 176 -26.22 -38.02 3.98
C LYS A 176 -26.76 -36.83 4.77
N ILE A 177 -26.29 -35.62 4.47
CA ILE A 177 -26.78 -34.40 5.11
C ILE A 177 -28.24 -34.17 4.74
N SER A 178 -28.62 -34.37 3.48
CA SER A 178 -30.02 -34.29 3.03
C SER A 178 -30.92 -35.23 3.82
N ASP A 179 -30.53 -36.51 3.94
CA ASP A 179 -31.28 -37.52 4.69
C ASP A 179 -31.44 -37.12 6.16
N MET A 180 -30.38 -36.63 6.81
CA MET A 180 -30.43 -36.19 8.21
C MET A 180 -31.31 -34.96 8.42
N ILE A 181 -31.32 -34.00 7.49
CA ILE A 181 -32.18 -32.81 7.59
C ILE A 181 -33.66 -33.20 7.39
N LYS A 182 -33.96 -34.08 6.43
CA LYS A 182 -35.33 -34.57 6.16
C LYS A 182 -35.83 -35.51 7.25
N GLY A 183 -34.93 -36.25 7.91
CA GLY A 183 -35.26 -37.17 8.99
C GLY A 183 -36.03 -36.53 10.14
N GLN A 184 -37.09 -37.18 10.58
CA GLN A 184 -37.90 -36.72 11.73
C GLN A 184 -37.19 -36.96 13.07
N SER A 185 -36.28 -37.93 13.13
CA SER A 185 -35.48 -38.26 14.32
C SER A 185 -34.43 -37.20 14.67
N THR A 186 -34.08 -36.31 13.73
CA THR A 186 -33.08 -35.28 13.93
C THR A 186 -33.70 -34.07 14.64
N PRO A 187 -33.21 -33.66 15.82
CA PRO A 187 -33.72 -32.49 16.53
C PRO A 187 -33.56 -31.20 15.72
N ALA A 188 -34.47 -30.24 15.92
CA ALA A 188 -34.46 -28.96 15.21
C ALA A 188 -33.12 -28.20 15.34
N SER A 189 -32.51 -28.21 16.53
CA SER A 189 -31.20 -27.59 16.78
C SER A 189 -30.09 -28.17 15.90
N MET A 190 -30.10 -29.49 15.68
CA MET A 190 -29.13 -30.18 14.84
C MET A 190 -29.38 -29.92 13.35
N LYS A 191 -30.65 -29.85 12.91
CA LYS A 191 -30.99 -29.45 11.54
C LYS A 191 -30.45 -28.06 11.21
N LEU A 192 -30.57 -27.11 12.13
CA LEU A 192 -30.02 -25.76 11.98
C LEU A 192 -28.49 -25.75 11.86
N GLN A 193 -27.78 -26.72 12.45
CA GLN A 193 -26.32 -26.87 12.29
C GLN A 193 -25.93 -27.57 10.97
N LEU A 194 -26.79 -28.44 10.44
CA LEU A 194 -26.55 -29.18 9.19
C LEU A 194 -26.76 -28.31 7.94
N ILE A 195 -27.77 -27.45 7.92
CA ILE A 195 -28.11 -26.60 6.76
C ILE A 195 -26.92 -25.74 6.27
N PRO A 196 -26.13 -25.08 7.14
CA PRO A 196 -24.95 -24.34 6.72
C PRO A 196 -23.91 -25.14 5.94
N ILE A 197 -23.85 -26.46 6.08
CA ILE A 197 -22.90 -27.30 5.33
C ILE A 197 -23.20 -27.25 3.82
N LEU A 198 -24.47 -27.05 3.44
CA LEU A 198 -24.91 -26.99 2.04
C LEU A 198 -24.23 -25.85 1.27
N GLN A 199 -23.77 -24.79 1.93
CA GLN A 199 -23.06 -23.68 1.28
C GLN A 199 -21.73 -24.10 0.62
N TYR A 200 -21.19 -25.25 1.04
CA TYR A 200 -19.93 -25.79 0.51
C TYR A 200 -20.12 -26.80 -0.63
N MET A 201 -21.36 -27.01 -1.09
CA MET A 201 -21.67 -27.89 -2.23
C MET A 201 -21.47 -27.17 -3.58
N HIS A 202 -20.43 -26.34 -3.70
CA HIS A 202 -20.17 -25.51 -4.89
C HIS A 202 -19.14 -26.12 -5.87
N HIS A 203 -18.63 -27.32 -5.58
CA HIS A 203 -17.52 -27.93 -6.32
C HIS A 203 -17.89 -28.52 -7.70
N ASP A 204 -19.19 -28.71 -7.95
CA ASP A 204 -19.74 -29.14 -9.23
C ASP A 204 -21.21 -28.72 -9.36
N ILE A 205 -21.68 -28.61 -10.60
CA ILE A 205 -23.02 -28.12 -10.92
C ILE A 205 -24.10 -29.07 -10.36
N SER A 206 -23.88 -30.39 -10.43
CA SER A 206 -24.86 -31.37 -9.95
C SER A 206 -25.08 -31.29 -8.44
N THR A 207 -24.02 -31.24 -7.63
CA THR A 207 -24.17 -31.08 -6.18
C THR A 207 -24.74 -29.73 -5.79
N ALA A 208 -24.33 -28.66 -6.48
CA ALA A 208 -24.88 -27.33 -6.25
C ALA A 208 -26.40 -27.28 -6.55
N SER A 209 -26.85 -27.92 -7.64
CA SER A 209 -28.29 -28.03 -7.97
C SER A 209 -29.04 -28.79 -6.89
N MET A 210 -28.53 -29.96 -6.49
CA MET A 210 -29.14 -30.78 -5.43
C MET A 210 -29.25 -30.02 -4.10
N ALA A 211 -28.20 -29.30 -3.70
CA ALA A 211 -28.20 -28.49 -2.49
C ALA A 211 -29.18 -27.32 -2.58
N ASN A 212 -29.28 -26.67 -3.75
CA ASN A 212 -30.21 -25.58 -3.98
C ASN A 212 -31.67 -26.05 -3.97
N GLU A 213 -31.99 -27.16 -4.64
CA GLU A 213 -33.32 -27.79 -4.63
C GLU A 213 -33.73 -28.16 -3.20
N LEU A 214 -32.81 -28.74 -2.43
CA LEU A 214 -33.03 -29.02 -1.02
C LEU A 214 -33.31 -27.73 -0.23
N CYS A 215 -32.53 -26.67 -0.41
CA CYS A 215 -32.80 -25.39 0.24
C CYS A 215 -34.20 -24.84 -0.10
N LEU A 216 -34.64 -24.93 -1.35
CA LEU A 216 -35.98 -24.49 -1.77
C LEU A 216 -37.09 -25.33 -1.13
N GLU A 217 -36.90 -26.66 -1.05
CA GLU A 217 -37.82 -27.57 -0.35
C GLU A 217 -37.89 -27.24 1.15
N LEU A 218 -36.75 -26.95 1.79
CA LEU A 218 -36.68 -26.61 3.21
C LEU A 218 -37.38 -25.29 3.53
N LEU A 219 -37.29 -24.29 2.64
CA LEU A 219 -38.00 -23.01 2.79
C LEU A 219 -39.52 -23.18 2.77
N GLN A 220 -40.03 -24.15 2.01
CA GLN A 220 -41.46 -24.49 1.99
C GLN A 220 -41.86 -25.33 3.20
N SER A 221 -41.00 -26.27 3.61
CA SER A 221 -41.32 -27.28 4.63
C SER A 221 -41.13 -26.78 6.08
N TYR A 222 -40.22 -25.83 6.31
CA TYR A 222 -39.87 -25.32 7.64
C TYR A 222 -40.08 -23.80 7.72
N PRO A 223 -41.33 -23.34 7.96
CA PRO A 223 -41.65 -21.91 7.93
C PRO A 223 -41.10 -21.14 9.13
N ALA A 224 -40.51 -21.78 10.14
CA ALA A 224 -39.99 -21.10 11.33
C ALA A 224 -38.88 -20.09 10.96
N ALA A 225 -38.88 -18.92 11.61
CA ALA A 225 -38.02 -17.79 11.23
C ALA A 225 -36.52 -18.15 11.21
N GLU A 226 -36.03 -18.91 12.19
CA GLU A 226 -34.63 -19.33 12.25
C GLU A 226 -34.25 -20.31 11.12
N PHE A 227 -35.15 -21.22 10.75
CA PHE A 227 -34.95 -22.11 9.60
C PHE A 227 -34.90 -21.34 8.29
N VAL A 228 -35.82 -20.39 8.09
CA VAL A 228 -35.83 -19.54 6.90
C VAL A 228 -34.52 -18.75 6.79
N LYS A 229 -34.08 -18.07 7.88
CA LYS A 229 -32.82 -17.29 7.86
C LYS A 229 -31.60 -18.14 7.56
N VAL A 230 -31.45 -19.29 8.22
CA VAL A 230 -30.27 -20.16 8.02
C VAL A 230 -30.26 -20.73 6.59
N THR A 231 -31.42 -21.14 6.07
CA THR A 231 -31.56 -21.68 4.71
C THR A 231 -31.31 -20.62 3.63
N LEU A 232 -31.84 -19.39 3.80
CA LEU A 232 -31.53 -18.26 2.93
C LEU A 232 -30.04 -17.90 2.95
N SER A 233 -29.39 -18.00 4.12
CA SER A 233 -27.93 -17.72 4.23
C SER A 233 -27.10 -18.77 3.49
N ALA A 234 -27.42 -20.05 3.66
CA ALA A 234 -26.73 -21.15 3.00
C ALA A 234 -26.90 -21.10 1.48
N SER A 235 -28.14 -20.93 0.99
CA SER A 235 -28.43 -20.78 -0.45
C SER A 235 -27.78 -19.52 -1.06
N THR A 236 -27.80 -18.39 -0.35
CA THR A 236 -27.13 -17.16 -0.81
C THR A 236 -25.62 -17.34 -0.93
N THR A 237 -24.99 -17.98 0.06
CA THR A 237 -23.54 -18.23 0.04
C THR A 237 -23.18 -19.22 -1.06
N LEU A 238 -23.99 -20.26 -1.27
CA LEU A 238 -23.83 -21.21 -2.37
C LEU A 238 -23.95 -20.52 -3.75
N ALA A 239 -24.96 -19.67 -3.92
CA ALA A 239 -25.16 -18.91 -5.15
C ALA A 239 -24.00 -17.93 -5.42
N SER A 240 -23.50 -17.25 -4.38
CA SER A 240 -22.33 -16.38 -4.50
C SER A 240 -21.04 -17.13 -4.82
N ALA A 241 -20.88 -18.37 -4.34
CA ALA A 241 -19.70 -19.18 -4.60
C ALA A 241 -19.70 -19.80 -6.01
N THR A 242 -20.88 -20.16 -6.53
CA THR A 242 -21.03 -20.78 -7.86
C THR A 242 -21.22 -19.78 -8.99
N LEU A 243 -21.69 -18.56 -8.69
CA LEU A 243 -22.05 -17.50 -9.65
C LEU A 243 -23.15 -17.87 -10.68
N ILE A 244 -23.71 -19.08 -10.64
CA ILE A 244 -24.72 -19.54 -11.60
C ILE A 244 -26.13 -19.04 -11.23
N ASN A 245 -26.53 -19.21 -9.97
CA ASN A 245 -27.91 -18.95 -9.52
C ASN A 245 -28.09 -17.58 -8.85
N VAL A 246 -27.17 -16.63 -9.04
CA VAL A 246 -27.23 -15.31 -8.39
C VAL A 246 -28.53 -14.57 -8.74
N SER A 247 -28.89 -14.54 -10.03
CA SER A 247 -30.14 -13.91 -10.52
C SER A 247 -31.38 -14.48 -9.83
N ALA A 248 -31.55 -15.80 -9.84
CA ALA A 248 -32.69 -16.47 -9.19
C ALA A 248 -32.71 -16.24 -7.67
N GLN A 249 -31.54 -16.24 -7.03
CA GLN A 249 -31.41 -15.98 -5.60
C GLN A 249 -31.79 -14.53 -5.23
N VAL A 250 -31.39 -13.55 -6.04
CA VAL A 250 -31.79 -12.15 -5.85
C VAL A 250 -33.31 -12.02 -5.95
N THR A 251 -33.94 -12.61 -6.97
CA THR A 251 -35.40 -12.61 -7.11
C THR A 251 -36.09 -13.28 -5.91
N LEU A 252 -35.56 -14.39 -5.41
CA LEU A 252 -36.08 -15.07 -4.22
C LEU A 252 -35.99 -14.17 -2.97
N LEU A 253 -34.86 -13.52 -2.74
CA LEU A 253 -34.67 -12.63 -1.59
C LEU A 253 -35.58 -11.39 -1.66
N ILE A 254 -35.80 -10.83 -2.86
CA ILE A 254 -36.76 -9.73 -3.06
C ILE A 254 -38.19 -10.21 -2.80
N LYS A 255 -38.55 -11.42 -3.23
CA LYS A 255 -39.85 -12.01 -2.90
C LYS A 255 -40.07 -12.08 -1.39
N TYR A 256 -39.10 -12.58 -0.62
CA TYR A 256 -39.19 -12.57 0.85
C TYR A 256 -39.20 -11.16 1.46
N LEU A 257 -38.53 -10.19 0.84
CA LEU A 257 -38.56 -8.80 1.27
C LEU A 257 -39.95 -8.17 1.08
N VAL A 258 -40.63 -8.46 -0.02
CA VAL A 258 -41.95 -7.89 -0.34
C VAL A 258 -43.06 -8.63 0.39
N GLU A 259 -43.12 -9.96 0.26
CA GLU A 259 -44.26 -10.79 0.66
C GLU A 259 -44.24 -11.26 2.12
N ASP A 260 -43.07 -11.50 2.74
CA ASP A 260 -43.03 -12.10 4.09
C ASP A 260 -43.44 -11.08 5.17
N PRO A 261 -44.41 -11.35 6.06
CA PRO A 261 -44.85 -10.37 7.05
C PRO A 261 -43.81 -10.08 8.16
N ARG A 262 -42.81 -10.94 8.35
CA ARG A 262 -41.91 -10.90 9.50
C ARG A 262 -40.73 -9.98 9.24
N LEU A 263 -40.61 -8.94 10.07
CA LEU A 263 -39.52 -7.96 9.98
C LEU A 263 -38.13 -8.59 10.08
N SER A 264 -37.97 -9.62 10.92
CA SER A 264 -36.68 -10.31 11.10
C SER A 264 -36.21 -11.04 9.84
N ILE A 265 -37.12 -11.42 8.94
CA ILE A 265 -36.79 -12.07 7.66
C ILE A 265 -36.54 -11.02 6.60
N LYS A 266 -37.38 -9.97 6.51
CA LYS A 266 -37.14 -8.85 5.58
C LYS A 266 -35.77 -8.21 5.80
N THR A 267 -35.40 -7.99 7.06
CA THR A 267 -34.10 -7.42 7.43
C THR A 267 -32.92 -8.35 7.13
N HIS A 268 -33.11 -9.67 7.27
CA HIS A 268 -32.13 -10.67 6.89
C HIS A 268 -32.01 -10.82 5.36
N ALA A 269 -33.11 -10.73 4.62
CA ALA A 269 -33.08 -10.72 3.16
C ALA A 269 -32.28 -9.52 2.64
N LEU A 270 -32.45 -8.33 3.23
CA LEU A 270 -31.65 -7.14 2.90
C LEU A 270 -30.15 -7.30 3.22
N SER A 271 -29.78 -7.98 4.32
CA SER A 271 -28.36 -8.23 4.63
C SER A 271 -27.73 -9.20 3.62
N LEU A 272 -28.48 -10.21 3.17
CA LEU A 272 -28.07 -11.14 2.12
C LEU A 272 -27.98 -10.46 0.74
N LEU A 273 -28.96 -9.64 0.38
CA LEU A 273 -28.94 -8.80 -0.82
C LEU A 273 -27.73 -7.86 -0.83
N HIS A 274 -27.44 -7.19 0.29
CA HIS A 274 -26.24 -6.36 0.42
C HIS A 274 -24.94 -7.16 0.21
N THR A 275 -24.89 -8.42 0.65
CA THR A 275 -23.73 -9.30 0.45
C THR A 275 -23.58 -9.70 -1.02
N LEU A 276 -24.68 -10.04 -1.71
CA LEU A 276 -24.67 -10.33 -3.15
C LEU A 276 -24.31 -9.11 -3.99
N ALA A 277 -24.79 -7.92 -3.61
CA ALA A 277 -24.49 -6.68 -4.33
C ALA A 277 -22.98 -6.39 -4.32
N LYS A 278 -22.29 -6.59 -3.18
CA LYS A 278 -20.84 -6.39 -3.08
C LYS A 278 -20.01 -7.27 -4.01
N ASN A 279 -20.44 -8.51 -4.21
CA ASN A 279 -19.66 -9.50 -4.97
C ASN A 279 -20.08 -9.59 -6.45
N GLY A 280 -21.30 -9.16 -6.80
CA GLY A 280 -21.87 -9.45 -8.12
C GLY A 280 -23.03 -8.53 -8.52
N ALA A 281 -22.95 -7.22 -8.24
CA ALA A 281 -23.97 -6.24 -8.65
C ALA A 281 -24.32 -6.33 -10.15
N HIS A 282 -23.34 -6.55 -11.02
CA HIS A 282 -23.53 -6.68 -12.48
C HIS A 282 -24.36 -7.92 -12.90
N LEU A 283 -24.56 -8.89 -12.00
CA LEU A 283 -25.36 -10.10 -12.25
C LEU A 283 -26.83 -9.95 -11.88
N TRP A 284 -27.24 -8.77 -11.38
CA TRP A 284 -28.60 -8.54 -10.90
C TRP A 284 -29.56 -8.28 -12.07
N PRO A 285 -30.72 -8.96 -12.11
CA PRO A 285 -31.76 -8.65 -13.09
C PRO A 285 -32.28 -7.23 -12.91
N GLN A 286 -32.44 -6.48 -14.01
CA GLN A 286 -33.02 -5.14 -13.95
C GLN A 286 -34.42 -5.12 -13.32
N ALA A 287 -35.24 -6.13 -13.61
CA ALA A 287 -36.57 -6.29 -12.99
C ALA A 287 -36.50 -6.41 -11.46
N ALA A 288 -35.47 -7.10 -10.93
CA ALA A 288 -35.25 -7.22 -9.50
C ALA A 288 -34.84 -5.87 -8.88
N VAL A 289 -33.94 -5.14 -9.55
CA VAL A 289 -33.53 -3.79 -9.11
C VAL A 289 -34.74 -2.84 -9.08
N ALA A 290 -35.58 -2.86 -10.12
CA ALA A 290 -36.80 -2.05 -10.18
C ALA A 290 -37.79 -2.40 -9.05
N GLN A 291 -37.98 -3.68 -8.73
CA GLN A 291 -38.82 -4.11 -7.60
C GLN A 291 -38.25 -3.64 -6.25
N LEU A 292 -36.93 -3.66 -6.07
CA LEU A 292 -36.30 -3.14 -4.86
C LEU A 292 -36.52 -1.62 -4.73
N ILE A 293 -36.39 -0.88 -5.82
CA ILE A 293 -36.63 0.58 -5.87
C ILE A 293 -38.10 0.88 -5.53
N ASP A 294 -39.06 0.22 -6.18
CA ASP A 294 -40.50 0.40 -5.93
C ASP A 294 -40.87 0.07 -4.48
N ASN A 295 -40.36 -1.05 -3.93
CA ASN A 295 -40.57 -1.38 -2.53
C ASN A 295 -39.96 -0.32 -1.59
N THR A 296 -38.81 0.23 -1.93
CA THR A 296 -38.15 1.30 -1.15
C THR A 296 -38.94 2.60 -1.21
N ASP A 297 -39.51 2.96 -2.36
CA ASP A 297 -40.36 4.15 -2.53
C ASP A 297 -41.66 4.04 -1.72
N LYS A 298 -42.28 2.85 -1.73
CA LYS A 298 -43.43 2.56 -0.85
C LYS A 298 -43.10 2.73 0.62
N LEU A 299 -41.93 2.26 1.05
CA LEU A 299 -41.46 2.44 2.44
C LEU A 299 -41.20 3.92 2.79
N LEU A 300 -40.70 4.71 1.84
CA LEU A 300 -40.48 6.15 2.01
C LEU A 300 -41.81 6.90 2.17
N LYS A 301 -42.79 6.65 1.30
CA LYS A 301 -44.11 7.28 1.34
C LYS A 301 -44.88 6.95 2.61
N ASN A 302 -44.72 5.73 3.13
CA ASN A 302 -45.33 5.28 4.37
C ASN A 302 -44.51 5.74 5.59
N ASN A 303 -44.39 7.06 5.79
CA ASN A 303 -43.58 7.77 6.80
C ASN A 303 -43.63 7.23 8.26
N SER A 304 -44.60 6.39 8.60
CA SER A 304 -44.79 5.74 9.91
C SER A 304 -44.17 4.33 10.04
N THR A 305 -43.85 3.65 8.93
CA THR A 305 -43.37 2.25 8.95
C THR A 305 -41.84 2.12 8.98
N ASN A 306 -41.34 1.28 9.91
CA ASN A 306 -39.98 0.74 10.04
C ASN A 306 -38.85 1.48 9.29
N LYS A 307 -38.46 2.66 9.78
CA LYS A 307 -37.30 3.45 9.30
C LYS A 307 -36.02 2.61 9.13
N TYR A 308 -35.83 1.61 9.97
CA TYR A 308 -34.72 0.66 9.88
C TYR A 308 -34.70 -0.11 8.56
N LEU A 309 -35.87 -0.56 8.07
CA LEU A 309 -35.99 -1.32 6.83
C LEU A 309 -35.70 -0.42 5.61
N LEU A 310 -36.17 0.83 5.64
CA LEU A 310 -35.86 1.83 4.62
C LEU A 310 -34.34 2.11 4.55
N ILE A 311 -33.69 2.35 5.68
CA ILE A 311 -32.23 2.55 5.76
C ILE A 311 -31.47 1.34 5.19
N LYS A 312 -31.92 0.12 5.52
CA LYS A 312 -31.30 -1.10 5.01
C LYS A 312 -31.52 -1.31 3.51
N SER A 313 -32.69 -0.93 2.98
CA SER A 313 -32.98 -1.01 1.54
C SER A 313 -32.14 -0.02 0.75
N LEU A 314 -32.06 1.24 1.22
CA LEU A 314 -31.16 2.24 0.66
C LEU A 314 -29.69 1.82 0.77
N GLN A 315 -29.29 1.11 1.83
CA GLN A 315 -27.93 0.57 1.95
C GLN A 315 -27.60 -0.46 0.85
N VAL A 316 -28.57 -1.27 0.41
CA VAL A 316 -28.38 -2.19 -0.71
C VAL A 316 -28.22 -1.41 -2.02
N ILE A 317 -29.12 -0.46 -2.28
CA ILE A 317 -29.09 0.40 -3.48
C ILE A 317 -27.80 1.22 -3.54
N GLU A 318 -27.34 1.72 -2.39
CA GLU A 318 -26.06 2.41 -2.26
C GLU A 318 -24.89 1.50 -2.68
N VAL A 319 -24.86 0.21 -2.33
CA VAL A 319 -23.80 -0.68 -2.83
C VAL A 319 -23.95 -0.96 -4.33
N LEU A 320 -25.19 -1.12 -4.81
CA LEU A 320 -25.44 -1.35 -6.23
C LEU A 320 -24.99 -0.17 -7.11
N SER A 321 -25.12 1.07 -6.62
CA SER A 321 -24.67 2.27 -7.34
C SER A 321 -23.14 2.42 -7.42
N GLU A 322 -22.37 1.50 -6.85
CA GLU A 322 -20.92 1.40 -7.12
C GLU A 322 -20.61 0.71 -8.44
N SER A 323 -21.58 -0.01 -9.02
CA SER A 323 -21.43 -0.71 -10.29
C SER A 323 -21.85 0.17 -11.47
N PRO A 324 -21.00 0.36 -12.50
CA PRO A 324 -21.31 1.21 -13.66
C PRO A 324 -22.56 0.73 -14.41
N VAL A 325 -22.75 -0.58 -14.55
CA VAL A 325 -23.94 -1.20 -15.19
C VAL A 325 -25.26 -0.76 -14.53
N ILE A 326 -25.25 -0.61 -13.20
CA ILE A 326 -26.44 -0.17 -12.47
C ILE A 326 -26.68 1.32 -12.70
N CYS A 327 -25.61 2.13 -12.71
CA CYS A 327 -25.70 3.55 -13.01
C CYS A 327 -26.24 3.79 -14.43
N GLU A 328 -25.69 3.11 -15.42
CA GLU A 328 -26.12 3.18 -16.82
C GLU A 328 -27.61 2.88 -16.98
N SER A 329 -28.12 1.82 -16.33
CA SER A 329 -29.54 1.47 -16.43
C SER A 329 -30.50 2.40 -15.69
N ASN A 330 -30.01 3.35 -14.88
CA ASN A 330 -30.83 4.20 -14.02
C ASN A 330 -30.54 5.71 -14.11
N MET A 331 -29.81 6.15 -15.14
CA MET A 331 -29.40 7.56 -15.28
C MET A 331 -30.42 8.48 -15.96
N ASP A 332 -31.41 7.92 -16.67
CA ASP A 332 -32.37 8.70 -17.44
C ASP A 332 -33.23 9.65 -16.59
N GLU A 333 -33.64 10.77 -17.19
CA GLU A 333 -34.57 11.71 -16.59
C GLU A 333 -35.91 11.03 -16.26
N GLY A 334 -36.39 11.19 -15.02
CA GLY A 334 -37.63 10.58 -14.57
C GLY A 334 -37.53 9.09 -14.24
N ASN A 335 -36.33 8.51 -14.21
CA ASN A 335 -36.14 7.15 -13.70
C ASN A 335 -36.60 7.04 -12.24
N ALA A 336 -37.23 5.92 -11.88
CA ALA A 336 -37.74 5.67 -10.54
C ALA A 336 -36.67 5.80 -9.43
N LEU A 337 -35.41 5.45 -9.72
CA LEU A 337 -34.31 5.59 -8.77
C LEU A 337 -33.99 7.06 -8.48
N VAL A 338 -33.94 7.90 -9.52
CA VAL A 338 -33.68 9.34 -9.41
C VAL A 338 -34.81 9.98 -8.61
N ILE A 339 -36.07 9.69 -8.96
CA ILE A 339 -37.26 10.21 -8.25
C ILE A 339 -37.25 9.80 -6.77
N LEU A 340 -37.00 8.52 -6.48
CA LEU A 340 -36.90 8.00 -5.11
C LEU A 340 -35.86 8.80 -4.33
N CYS A 341 -34.66 8.96 -4.89
CA CYS A 341 -33.57 9.63 -4.18
C CYS A 341 -33.84 11.12 -4.02
N SER A 342 -34.34 11.82 -5.05
CA SER A 342 -34.70 13.25 -4.95
C SER A 342 -35.70 13.50 -3.82
N ASN A 343 -36.69 12.63 -3.65
CA ASN A 343 -37.64 12.71 -2.53
C ASN A 343 -36.97 12.38 -1.18
N ALA A 344 -36.09 11.38 -1.14
CA ALA A 344 -35.43 10.94 0.09
C ALA A 344 -34.34 11.91 0.59
N CYS A 345 -33.76 12.75 -0.29
CA CYS A 345 -32.73 13.74 0.07
C CYS A 345 -33.22 14.78 1.08
N TYR A 346 -34.53 15.06 1.12
CA TYR A 346 -35.15 15.99 2.07
C TYR A 346 -35.80 15.26 3.26
N SER A 347 -35.46 13.99 3.50
CA SER A 347 -35.98 13.25 4.64
C SER A 347 -35.57 13.90 5.97
N PRO A 348 -36.46 13.96 6.98
CA PRO A 348 -36.11 14.47 8.31
C PRO A 348 -35.08 13.59 9.04
N ASN A 349 -34.83 12.37 8.55
CA ASN A 349 -33.76 11.53 9.07
C ASN A 349 -32.47 11.75 8.25
N PRO A 350 -31.41 12.33 8.84
CA PRO A 350 -30.17 12.62 8.12
C PRO A 350 -29.52 11.37 7.52
N ILE A 351 -29.69 10.19 8.13
CA ILE A 351 -29.13 8.94 7.61
C ILE A 351 -29.78 8.55 6.28
N ILE A 352 -31.07 8.81 6.13
CA ILE A 352 -31.82 8.52 4.88
C ILE A 352 -31.39 9.51 3.81
N ALA A 353 -31.36 10.80 4.15
CA ALA A 353 -30.96 11.87 3.24
C ALA A 353 -29.53 11.65 2.70
N VAL A 354 -28.56 11.35 3.58
CA VAL A 354 -27.17 11.09 3.20
C VAL A 354 -27.06 9.90 2.24
N LYS A 355 -27.82 8.82 2.47
CA LYS A 355 -27.82 7.67 1.57
C LYS A 355 -28.36 8.01 0.19
N ALA A 356 -29.48 8.75 0.14
CA ALA A 356 -30.10 9.17 -1.11
C ALA A 356 -29.17 10.09 -1.92
N VAL A 357 -28.59 11.10 -1.27
CA VAL A 357 -27.62 12.01 -1.88
C VAL A 357 -26.36 11.27 -2.34
N THR A 358 -25.89 10.27 -1.58
CA THR A 358 -24.74 9.45 -1.99
C THR A 358 -25.02 8.66 -3.27
N ILE A 359 -26.24 8.13 -3.44
CA ILE A 359 -26.65 7.42 -4.65
C ILE A 359 -26.72 8.40 -5.84
N LEU A 360 -27.37 9.55 -5.68
CA LEU A 360 -27.44 10.58 -6.74
C LEU A 360 -26.05 11.11 -7.13
N ALA A 361 -25.17 11.36 -6.15
CA ALA A 361 -23.81 11.81 -6.41
C ALA A 361 -23.02 10.79 -7.23
N ARG A 362 -23.19 9.49 -6.98
CA ARG A 362 -22.55 8.44 -7.79
C ARG A 362 -23.09 8.37 -9.22
N LEU A 363 -24.40 8.48 -9.40
CA LEU A 363 -25.00 8.57 -10.73
C LEU A 363 -24.46 9.78 -11.50
N ALA A 364 -24.42 10.95 -10.86
CA ALA A 364 -23.86 12.16 -11.46
C ALA A 364 -22.37 12.02 -11.80
N CYS A 365 -21.56 11.46 -10.90
CA CYS A 365 -20.13 11.20 -11.18
C CYS A 365 -19.94 10.26 -12.38
N TYR A 366 -20.71 9.16 -12.44
CA TYR A 366 -20.68 8.24 -13.57
C TYR A 366 -21.00 8.96 -14.89
N CYS A 367 -22.08 9.74 -14.92
CA CYS A 367 -22.44 10.52 -16.10
C CYS A 367 -21.35 11.51 -16.50
N TYR A 368 -20.71 12.21 -15.56
CA TYR A 368 -19.59 13.11 -15.88
C TYR A 368 -18.37 12.36 -16.44
N GLU A 369 -17.99 11.24 -15.83
CA GLU A 369 -16.86 10.40 -16.26
C GLU A 369 -17.06 9.85 -17.68
N GLU A 370 -18.29 9.48 -18.04
CA GLU A 370 -18.68 8.97 -19.36
C GLU A 370 -19.11 10.07 -20.36
N ASN A 371 -19.03 11.36 -19.99
CA ASN A 371 -19.48 12.51 -20.80
C ASN A 371 -20.97 12.46 -21.22
N LEU A 372 -21.84 12.00 -20.32
CA LEU A 372 -23.28 11.89 -20.46
C LEU A 372 -24.02 13.07 -19.77
N PRO A 373 -25.27 13.37 -20.17
CA PRO A 373 -26.06 14.41 -19.51
C PRO A 373 -26.36 14.05 -18.04
N VAL A 374 -26.31 15.06 -17.17
CA VAL A 374 -26.61 14.93 -15.74
C VAL A 374 -27.91 15.66 -15.42
N TYR A 375 -28.89 14.92 -14.90
CA TYR A 375 -30.19 15.44 -14.49
C TYR A 375 -30.21 15.77 -12.98
N CYS A 376 -31.07 16.73 -12.56
CA CYS A 376 -31.26 17.14 -11.17
C CYS A 376 -29.97 17.60 -10.43
N ILE A 377 -28.95 18.08 -11.15
CA ILE A 377 -27.68 18.48 -10.54
C ILE A 377 -27.83 19.63 -9.54
N GLN A 378 -28.71 20.60 -9.81
CA GLN A 378 -28.94 21.75 -8.92
C GLN A 378 -29.53 21.30 -7.58
N ASP A 379 -30.50 20.39 -7.60
CA ASP A 379 -31.10 19.82 -6.39
C ASP A 379 -30.08 19.00 -5.59
N LEU A 380 -29.20 18.27 -6.29
CA LEU A 380 -28.11 17.51 -5.68
C LEU A 380 -27.09 18.43 -4.98
N VAL A 381 -26.66 19.51 -5.64
CA VAL A 381 -25.74 20.49 -5.06
C VAL A 381 -26.38 21.15 -3.83
N ALA A 382 -27.61 21.66 -3.96
CA ALA A 382 -28.33 22.31 -2.86
C ALA A 382 -28.57 21.36 -1.67
N SER A 383 -28.91 20.10 -1.92
CA SER A 383 -29.09 19.10 -0.85
C SER A 383 -27.79 18.75 -0.15
N LEU A 384 -26.67 18.66 -0.87
CA LEU A 384 -25.34 18.47 -0.27
C LEU A 384 -24.95 19.66 0.62
N GLU A 385 -25.13 20.90 0.16
CA GLU A 385 -24.85 22.11 0.94
C GLU A 385 -25.70 22.16 2.22
N SER A 386 -27.00 21.89 2.11
CA SER A 386 -27.92 21.81 3.26
C SER A 386 -27.55 20.67 4.23
N LEU A 387 -27.10 19.52 3.74
CA LEU A 387 -26.68 18.43 4.61
C LEU A 387 -25.36 18.74 5.31
N VAL A 388 -24.39 19.38 4.64
CA VAL A 388 -23.13 19.76 5.30
C VAL A 388 -23.41 20.69 6.47
N THR A 389 -24.24 21.73 6.27
CA THR A 389 -24.63 22.66 7.34
C THR A 389 -25.41 21.99 8.47
N LEU A 390 -26.32 21.04 8.16
CA LEU A 390 -27.08 20.32 9.18
C LEU A 390 -26.23 19.35 10.00
N LEU A 391 -25.40 18.55 9.32
CA LEU A 391 -24.63 17.47 9.94
C LEU A 391 -23.43 17.98 10.73
N SER A 392 -22.97 19.21 10.47
CA SER A 392 -21.93 19.89 11.25
C SER A 392 -22.42 20.46 12.59
N LEU A 393 -23.71 20.34 12.92
CA LEU A 393 -24.24 20.82 14.21
C LEU A 393 -24.18 19.76 15.32
N ASP A 394 -24.09 18.46 14.97
CA ASP A 394 -24.13 17.36 15.94
C ASP A 394 -23.10 16.27 15.61
N ASP A 395 -22.15 16.07 16.51
CA ASP A 395 -21.05 15.11 16.42
C ASP A 395 -21.50 13.67 16.17
N LYS A 396 -22.72 13.32 16.59
CA LYS A 396 -23.32 12.01 16.33
C LYS A 396 -23.32 11.67 14.84
N TYR A 397 -23.36 12.69 13.98
CA TYR A 397 -23.40 12.55 12.53
C TYR A 397 -22.04 12.75 11.84
N LEU A 398 -20.93 12.73 12.58
CA LEU A 398 -19.58 12.89 12.00
C LEU A 398 -19.29 11.90 10.86
N TYR A 399 -19.76 10.65 10.98
CA TYR A 399 -19.61 9.65 9.91
C TYR A 399 -20.35 10.08 8.65
N GLN A 400 -21.61 10.52 8.79
CA GLN A 400 -22.47 10.96 7.70
C GLN A 400 -21.91 12.24 7.05
N LEU A 401 -21.43 13.20 7.85
CA LEU A 401 -20.76 14.39 7.36
C LEU A 401 -19.55 14.02 6.49
N LYS A 402 -18.69 13.10 6.96
CA LYS A 402 -17.54 12.62 6.18
C LYS A 402 -17.94 11.92 4.89
N VAL A 403 -19.07 11.21 4.86
CA VAL A 403 -19.62 10.62 3.63
C VAL A 403 -20.02 11.71 2.64
N CYS A 404 -20.81 12.70 3.07
CA CYS A 404 -21.20 13.84 2.23
C CYS A 404 -20.00 14.60 1.69
N LEU A 405 -19.05 14.97 2.54
CA LEU A 405 -17.83 15.68 2.14
C LEU A 405 -16.99 14.87 1.15
N LYS A 406 -16.88 13.55 1.34
CA LYS A 406 -16.21 12.67 0.37
C LYS A 406 -16.94 12.64 -0.98
N MET A 407 -18.27 12.66 -1.00
CA MET A 407 -19.04 12.73 -2.25
C MET A 407 -18.88 14.08 -2.93
N ILE A 408 -18.86 15.19 -2.17
CA ILE A 408 -18.55 16.53 -2.71
C ILE A 408 -17.19 16.52 -3.39
N VAL A 409 -16.16 16.00 -2.72
CA VAL A 409 -14.80 15.91 -3.30
C VAL A 409 -14.80 15.09 -4.60
N LYS A 410 -15.52 13.96 -4.64
CA LYS A 410 -15.64 13.15 -5.87
C LYS A 410 -16.36 13.90 -6.99
N LEU A 411 -17.45 14.59 -6.67
CA LEU A 411 -18.21 15.37 -7.65
C LEU A 411 -17.36 16.50 -8.23
N CYS A 412 -16.57 17.18 -7.40
CA CYS A 412 -15.60 18.19 -7.84
C CYS A 412 -14.45 17.60 -8.67
N GLN A 413 -14.03 16.36 -8.39
CA GLN A 413 -13.02 15.65 -9.20
C GLN A 413 -13.56 15.30 -10.59
N ALA A 414 -14.80 14.83 -10.66
CA ALA A 414 -15.47 14.50 -11.91
C ALA A 414 -15.77 15.78 -12.73
N GLN A 415 -16.19 16.86 -12.07
CA GLN A 415 -16.49 18.13 -12.73
C GLN A 415 -16.06 19.36 -11.90
N HIS A 416 -14.99 20.02 -12.36
CA HIS A 416 -14.33 21.12 -11.64
C HIS A 416 -15.19 22.39 -11.52
N SER A 417 -16.25 22.57 -12.31
CA SER A 417 -17.12 23.74 -12.24
C SER A 417 -17.84 23.90 -10.91
N HIS A 418 -18.07 22.80 -10.18
CA HIS A 418 -18.79 22.79 -8.91
C HIS A 418 -17.93 23.20 -7.70
N CYS A 419 -16.60 23.33 -7.89
CA CYS A 419 -15.69 23.59 -6.77
C CYS A 419 -16.01 24.88 -6.02
N SER A 420 -16.34 25.97 -6.72
CA SER A 420 -16.61 27.27 -6.08
C SER A 420 -17.83 27.21 -5.17
N SER A 421 -18.94 26.61 -5.63
CA SER A 421 -20.19 26.49 -4.85
C SER A 421 -19.95 25.80 -3.51
N PHE A 422 -19.28 24.64 -3.55
CA PHE A 422 -19.06 23.85 -2.35
C PHE A 422 -18.01 24.46 -1.42
N VAL A 423 -17.02 25.16 -1.94
CA VAL A 423 -15.98 25.81 -1.14
C VAL A 423 -16.59 26.93 -0.30
N ASP A 424 -17.48 27.73 -0.88
CA ASP A 424 -18.21 28.78 -0.15
C ASP A 424 -19.15 28.18 0.91
N ALA A 425 -19.89 27.11 0.56
CA ALA A 425 -20.80 26.43 1.49
C ALA A 425 -20.07 25.77 2.67
N ILE A 426 -18.95 25.08 2.41
CA ILE A 426 -18.16 24.43 3.47
C ILE A 426 -17.47 25.50 4.34
N CYS A 427 -16.95 26.57 3.75
CA CYS A 427 -16.29 27.64 4.51
C CYS A 427 -17.27 28.41 5.40
N SER A 428 -18.43 28.82 4.86
CA SER A 428 -19.48 29.45 5.66
C SER A 428 -19.93 28.56 6.82
N THR A 429 -20.07 27.25 6.60
CA THR A 429 -20.35 26.27 7.66
C THR A 429 -19.24 26.25 8.71
N LEU A 430 -17.97 26.22 8.30
CA LEU A 430 -16.81 26.24 9.20
C LEU A 430 -16.77 27.53 10.05
N MET A 431 -17.10 28.68 9.48
CA MET A 431 -17.15 29.95 10.21
C MET A 431 -18.27 29.98 11.26
N ASN A 432 -19.39 29.33 10.99
CA ASN A 432 -20.54 29.29 11.88
C ASN A 432 -20.41 28.29 13.04
N THR A 433 -19.43 27.39 13.00
CA THR A 433 -19.14 26.48 14.13
C THR A 433 -18.52 27.25 15.30
N SER A 434 -19.16 27.24 16.47
CA SER A 434 -18.73 27.98 17.66
C SER A 434 -17.70 27.20 18.50
N ASP A 435 -16.72 27.92 19.06
CA ASP A 435 -15.69 27.37 19.97
C ASP A 435 -16.23 26.92 21.34
N SER A 436 -17.50 27.21 21.67
CA SER A 436 -18.10 26.91 22.98
C SER A 436 -18.33 25.40 23.21
N ASP A 437 -18.48 24.63 22.14
CA ASP A 437 -18.77 23.21 22.19
C ASP A 437 -17.50 22.41 21.90
N LYS A 438 -16.82 21.90 22.94
CA LYS A 438 -15.66 20.98 22.80
C LYS A 438 -15.96 19.74 21.94
N GLN A 439 -17.24 19.48 21.64
CA GLN A 439 -17.74 18.39 20.81
C GLN A 439 -17.42 18.66 19.31
N SER A 440 -17.75 19.83 18.74
CA SER A 440 -17.66 20.14 17.30
C SER A 440 -16.24 20.09 16.66
N SER A 441 -15.19 19.94 17.48
CA SER A 441 -13.79 19.91 17.07
C SER A 441 -13.45 18.90 15.96
N ASN A 442 -14.12 17.74 15.92
CA ASN A 442 -13.88 16.74 14.89
C ASN A 442 -14.58 17.06 13.56
N GLN A 443 -15.68 17.81 13.61
CA GLN A 443 -16.40 18.25 12.42
C GLN A 443 -15.63 19.37 11.72
N GLU A 444 -15.10 20.35 12.47
CA GLU A 444 -14.24 21.40 11.92
C GLU A 444 -13.05 20.80 11.15
N VAL A 445 -12.41 19.77 11.72
CA VAL A 445 -11.32 19.05 11.05
C VAL A 445 -11.80 18.40 9.76
N ALA A 446 -12.97 17.75 9.75
CA ALA A 446 -13.52 17.14 8.55
C ALA A 446 -13.83 18.18 7.45
N LEU A 447 -14.36 19.35 7.82
CA LEU A 447 -14.62 20.46 6.91
C LEU A 447 -13.30 21.00 6.31
N CYS A 448 -12.27 21.19 7.14
CA CYS A 448 -10.95 21.62 6.67
C CYS A 448 -10.29 20.57 5.77
N GLU A 449 -10.43 19.26 6.07
CA GLU A 449 -9.96 18.17 5.22
C GLU A 449 -10.62 18.21 3.83
N ALA A 450 -11.92 18.51 3.78
CA ALA A 450 -12.66 18.65 2.53
C ALA A 450 -12.23 19.88 1.73
N LEU A 451 -12.11 21.06 2.38
CA LEU A 451 -11.56 22.26 1.76
C LEU A 451 -10.16 22.02 1.19
N GLY A 452 -9.30 21.34 1.94
CA GLY A 452 -7.94 21.01 1.49
C GLY A 452 -7.91 20.02 0.33
N ALA A 453 -8.89 19.10 0.25
CA ALA A 453 -9.03 18.18 -0.87
C ALA A 453 -9.54 18.90 -2.13
N ILE A 454 -10.55 19.78 -2.02
CA ILE A 454 -11.09 20.54 -3.15
C ILE A 454 -10.09 21.59 -3.63
N GLY A 455 -9.44 22.31 -2.71
CA GLY A 455 -8.39 23.27 -3.03
C GLY A 455 -7.22 22.64 -3.80
N GLY A 456 -6.97 21.35 -3.59
CA GLY A 456 -6.00 20.58 -4.36
C GLY A 456 -6.36 20.37 -5.84
N LEU A 457 -7.62 20.56 -6.25
CA LEU A 457 -8.12 20.19 -7.58
C LEU A 457 -7.98 21.28 -8.64
N LYS A 458 -7.99 22.57 -8.29
CA LYS A 458 -7.80 23.66 -9.26
C LYS A 458 -7.20 24.88 -8.56
N GLU A 459 -6.34 25.60 -9.29
CA GLU A 459 -5.63 26.77 -8.78
C GLU A 459 -6.61 27.88 -8.38
N ASP A 460 -6.22 28.67 -7.38
CA ASP A 460 -6.94 29.86 -6.87
C ASP A 460 -8.37 29.66 -6.32
N ILE A 461 -8.87 28.42 -6.23
CA ILE A 461 -10.22 28.15 -5.68
C ILE A 461 -10.38 28.66 -4.25
N LEU A 462 -9.35 28.49 -3.41
CA LEU A 462 -9.43 28.88 -2.01
C LEU A 462 -9.18 30.39 -1.82
N LEU A 463 -8.65 31.11 -2.82
CA LEU A 463 -8.17 32.49 -2.67
C LEU A 463 -9.25 33.46 -2.16
N PRO A 464 -10.51 33.37 -2.62
CA PRO A 464 -11.59 34.20 -2.09
C PRO A 464 -11.82 34.03 -0.58
N LEU A 465 -11.47 32.87 -0.01
CA LEU A 465 -11.70 32.53 1.39
C LEU A 465 -10.55 32.95 2.34
N LEU A 466 -9.54 33.66 1.83
CA LEU A 466 -8.38 34.05 2.65
C LEU A 466 -8.79 34.82 3.93
N PRO A 467 -9.70 35.82 3.90
CA PRO A 467 -10.13 36.54 5.10
C PRO A 467 -10.79 35.63 6.15
N GLU A 468 -11.66 34.72 5.71
CA GLU A 468 -12.35 33.74 6.57
C GLU A 468 -11.35 32.77 7.21
N ILE A 469 -10.37 32.27 6.45
CA ILE A 469 -9.33 31.38 6.96
C ILE A 469 -8.48 32.09 8.03
N LEU A 470 -8.05 33.33 7.78
CA LEU A 470 -7.25 34.11 8.73
C LEU A 470 -8.02 34.41 10.02
N SER A 471 -9.28 34.84 9.90
CA SER A 471 -10.13 35.11 11.08
C SER A 471 -10.39 33.84 11.90
N LYS A 472 -10.72 32.70 11.27
CA LYS A 472 -10.91 31.43 12.00
C LYS A 472 -9.62 30.97 12.67
N LEU A 473 -8.45 31.18 12.06
CA LEU A 473 -7.15 30.81 12.65
C LEU A 473 -6.85 31.57 13.95
N GLN A 474 -7.23 32.86 14.01
CA GLN A 474 -7.05 33.72 15.18
C GLN A 474 -8.01 33.35 16.33
N HIS A 475 -9.25 32.97 16.00
CA HIS A 475 -10.28 32.72 17.01
C HIS A 475 -10.33 31.28 17.52
N THR A 476 -10.06 30.30 16.66
CA THR A 476 -10.21 28.88 17.04
C THR A 476 -9.27 28.51 18.18
N SER A 477 -9.79 27.78 19.16
CA SER A 477 -9.01 27.23 20.27
C SER A 477 -8.42 25.84 19.94
N HIS A 478 -8.99 25.13 18.96
CA HIS A 478 -8.65 23.74 18.68
C HIS A 478 -7.36 23.61 17.86
N GLU A 479 -6.31 23.05 18.49
CA GLU A 479 -4.97 22.98 17.87
C GLU A 479 -4.94 22.20 16.55
N HIS A 480 -5.75 21.14 16.39
CA HIS A 480 -5.77 20.38 15.14
C HIS A 480 -6.43 21.17 14.00
N THR A 481 -7.50 21.93 14.28
CA THR A 481 -8.10 22.85 13.31
C THR A 481 -7.08 23.89 12.86
N LYS A 482 -6.31 24.48 13.79
CA LYS A 482 -5.20 25.40 13.45
C LYS A 482 -4.20 24.79 12.47
N VAL A 483 -3.76 23.55 12.70
CA VAL A 483 -2.85 22.85 11.79
C VAL A 483 -3.46 22.70 10.38
N MET A 484 -4.74 22.36 10.30
CA MET A 484 -5.42 22.21 9.01
C MET A 484 -5.60 23.54 8.29
N LEU A 485 -5.98 24.61 9.00
CA LEU A 485 -6.09 25.96 8.45
C LEU A 485 -4.72 26.50 7.96
N CYS A 486 -3.63 26.29 8.71
CA CYS A 486 -2.28 26.58 8.20
C CYS A 486 -1.97 25.81 6.91
N THR A 487 -2.47 24.57 6.79
CA THR A 487 -2.30 23.76 5.58
C THR A 487 -3.04 24.37 4.38
N LEU A 488 -4.23 24.93 4.59
CA LEU A 488 -4.98 25.67 3.55
C LEU A 488 -4.23 26.93 3.12
N LEU A 489 -3.67 27.70 4.08
CA LEU A 489 -2.81 28.85 3.78
C LEU A 489 -1.59 28.46 2.94
N PHE A 490 -0.96 27.33 3.25
CA PHE A 490 0.15 26.83 2.45
C PHE A 490 -0.27 26.41 1.03
N GLN A 491 -1.45 25.82 0.85
CA GLN A 491 -2.00 25.51 -0.47
C GLN A 491 -2.26 26.78 -1.29
N LEU A 492 -2.83 27.82 -0.67
CA LEU A 492 -3.10 29.12 -1.30
C LEU A 492 -1.84 29.75 -1.90
N VAL A 493 -0.81 29.89 -1.07
CA VAL A 493 0.46 30.50 -1.48
C VAL A 493 1.19 29.62 -2.50
N ALA A 494 0.99 28.30 -2.46
CA ALA A 494 1.51 27.38 -3.46
C ALA A 494 0.78 27.46 -4.82
N GLY A 495 -0.48 27.91 -4.82
CA GLY A 495 -1.32 28.07 -6.02
C GLY A 495 -1.03 29.32 -6.85
N GLY A 496 -0.34 30.33 -6.29
CA GLY A 496 0.01 31.56 -7.01
C GLY A 496 -0.04 32.83 -6.17
N PHE A 497 -0.58 32.77 -4.95
CA PHE A 497 -0.59 33.91 -4.03
C PHE A 497 0.78 34.15 -3.38
N ASP A 498 1.14 35.41 -3.16
CA ASP A 498 2.37 35.79 -2.45
C ASP A 498 2.10 36.05 -0.96
N TRP A 499 3.08 35.71 -0.11
CA TRP A 499 2.98 35.99 1.33
C TRP A 499 2.78 37.49 1.59
N ASN A 500 1.70 37.85 2.28
CA ASN A 500 1.51 39.19 2.83
C ASN A 500 1.93 39.24 4.31
N ALA A 501 2.13 40.45 4.85
CA ALA A 501 2.59 40.65 6.23
C ALA A 501 1.60 40.09 7.26
N GLU A 502 0.30 40.25 7.01
CA GLU A 502 -0.79 39.76 7.86
C GLU A 502 -0.77 38.23 8.01
N CYS A 503 -0.62 37.48 6.90
CA CYS A 503 -0.54 36.01 6.93
C CYS A 503 0.65 35.53 7.78
N LEU A 504 1.81 36.19 7.64
CA LEU A 504 3.01 35.83 8.38
C LEU A 504 2.85 36.10 9.88
N GLU A 505 2.25 37.22 10.25
CA GLU A 505 1.96 37.56 11.65
C GLU A 505 0.98 36.54 12.28
N VAL A 506 -0.08 36.21 11.55
CA VAL A 506 -1.10 35.25 11.99
C VAL A 506 -0.50 33.84 12.18
N ILE A 507 0.38 33.39 11.29
CA ILE A 507 1.11 32.13 11.46
C ILE A 507 2.01 32.16 12.71
N ASP A 508 2.75 33.26 12.94
CA ASP A 508 3.62 33.39 14.12
C ASP A 508 2.83 33.33 15.43
N MET A 509 1.68 34.01 15.49
CA MET A 509 0.75 33.91 16.63
C MET A 509 0.24 32.48 16.83
N THR A 510 -0.17 31.81 15.74
CA THR A 510 -0.65 30.42 15.80
C THR A 510 0.43 29.46 16.29
N VAL A 511 1.65 29.57 15.78
CA VAL A 511 2.78 28.72 16.18
C VAL A 511 3.10 28.85 17.67
N LYS A 512 3.02 30.06 18.22
CA LYS A 512 3.21 30.30 19.67
C LYS A 512 2.10 29.66 20.51
N SER A 513 0.90 29.53 19.96
CA SER A 513 -0.28 29.02 20.67
C SER A 513 -0.44 27.49 20.67
N VAL A 514 0.35 26.74 19.89
CA VAL A 514 0.21 25.28 19.75
C VAL A 514 1.38 24.51 20.38
N ASN A 515 1.14 23.26 20.75
CA ASN A 515 2.20 22.38 21.24
C ASN A 515 3.27 22.04 20.16
N ASP A 516 4.41 21.54 20.61
CA ASP A 516 5.56 21.23 19.75
C ASP A 516 5.27 20.17 18.67
N TRP A 517 4.35 19.23 18.93
CA TRP A 517 3.94 18.26 17.92
C TRP A 517 3.15 18.92 16.79
N ASN A 518 2.26 19.85 17.11
CA ASN A 518 1.50 20.59 16.11
C ASN A 518 2.39 21.61 15.38
N LYS A 519 3.39 22.22 16.04
CA LYS A 519 4.45 22.98 15.34
C LYS A 519 5.18 22.10 14.31
N TYR A 520 5.56 20.87 14.69
CA TYR A 520 6.20 19.93 13.77
C TYR A 520 5.29 19.59 12.57
N ARG A 521 4.00 19.37 12.81
CA ARG A 521 3.03 19.10 11.74
C ARG A 521 2.85 20.30 10.80
N ILE A 522 2.83 21.53 11.33
CA ILE A 522 2.78 22.77 10.54
C ILE A 522 4.05 22.87 9.68
N ALA A 523 5.24 22.67 10.24
CA ALA A 523 6.51 22.68 9.52
C ALA A 523 6.57 21.63 8.40
N ARG A 524 6.08 20.41 8.69
CA ARG A 524 5.95 19.34 7.70
C ARG A 524 4.98 19.70 6.58
N ASN A 525 3.84 20.31 6.90
CA ASN A 525 2.89 20.73 5.88
C ASN A 525 3.43 21.91 5.06
N ALA A 526 4.22 22.80 5.67
CA ALA A 526 4.91 23.89 4.98
C ALA A 526 5.90 23.35 3.92
N THR A 527 6.77 22.41 4.30
CA THR A 527 7.73 21.75 3.36
C THR A 527 7.04 20.95 2.27
N ARG A 528 5.88 20.32 2.56
CA ARG A 528 5.06 19.65 1.55
C ARG A 528 4.65 20.58 0.41
N TYR A 529 4.36 21.84 0.69
CA TYR A 529 3.99 22.85 -0.32
C TYR A 529 5.15 23.81 -0.69
N GLY A 530 6.38 23.48 -0.30
CA GLY A 530 7.58 24.23 -0.66
C GLY A 530 7.85 25.50 0.15
N HIS A 531 7.18 25.71 1.29
CA HIS A 531 7.37 26.89 2.17
C HIS A 531 8.53 26.71 3.16
N HIS A 532 9.75 26.62 2.62
CA HIS A 532 10.95 26.26 3.38
C HIS A 532 11.38 27.30 4.42
N ARG A 533 11.09 28.59 4.21
CA ARG A 533 11.38 29.66 5.19
C ARG A 533 10.70 29.41 6.53
N ILE A 534 9.39 29.14 6.49
CA ILE A 534 8.57 28.89 7.68
C ILE A 534 9.01 27.58 8.34
N ALA A 535 9.21 26.53 7.54
CA ALA A 535 9.65 25.23 8.04
C ALA A 535 11.00 25.30 8.77
N MET A 536 11.99 25.99 8.19
CA MET A 536 13.32 26.19 8.78
C MET A 536 13.22 26.81 10.18
N GLN A 537 12.45 27.89 10.33
CA GLN A 537 12.28 28.58 11.61
C GLN A 537 11.68 27.65 12.67
N LEU A 538 10.68 26.85 12.29
CA LEU A 538 10.03 25.90 13.19
C LEU A 538 10.96 24.74 13.59
N PHE A 539 11.68 24.14 12.64
CA PHE A 539 12.63 23.07 12.96
C PHE A 539 13.78 23.55 13.84
N LYS A 540 14.27 24.78 13.63
CA LYS A 540 15.28 25.41 14.47
C LYS A 540 14.82 25.58 15.92
N ILE A 541 13.56 25.90 16.16
CA ILE A 541 12.99 25.96 17.52
C ILE A 541 12.86 24.55 18.10
N LEU A 542 12.29 23.63 17.33
CA LEU A 542 11.95 22.28 17.81
C LEU A 542 13.18 21.44 18.14
N LYS A 543 14.29 21.57 17.42
CA LYS A 543 15.49 20.75 17.68
C LYS A 543 16.03 20.94 19.11
N GLU A 544 15.83 22.11 19.70
CA GLU A 544 16.29 22.45 21.05
C GLU A 544 15.30 21.95 22.14
N THR A 545 14.08 21.56 21.77
CA THR A 545 13.04 21.14 22.74
C THR A 545 12.89 19.63 22.88
N VAL A 546 13.54 18.84 22.01
CA VAL A 546 13.39 17.38 22.02
C VAL A 546 14.40 16.69 22.94
N ALA A 547 13.91 15.70 23.70
CA ALA A 547 14.69 14.94 24.68
C ALA A 547 15.52 13.77 24.13
N SER A 548 15.41 13.44 22.84
CA SER A 548 16.10 12.29 22.23
C SER A 548 17.05 12.77 21.14
N GLU A 549 18.28 12.26 21.17
CA GLU A 549 19.34 12.58 20.20
C GLU A 549 18.92 12.24 18.77
N GLN A 550 18.26 11.09 18.56
CA GLN A 550 17.79 10.70 17.22
C GLN A 550 16.82 11.75 16.65
N HIS A 551 15.89 12.23 17.48
CA HIS A 551 14.94 13.25 17.06
C HIS A 551 15.59 14.62 16.89
N HIS A 552 16.60 14.96 17.72
CA HIS A 552 17.40 16.17 17.54
C HIS A 552 18.09 16.17 16.18
N PHE A 553 18.81 15.10 15.82
CA PHE A 553 19.48 14.98 14.53
C PHE A 553 18.51 14.91 13.34
N TRP A 554 17.33 14.30 13.52
CA TRP A 554 16.27 14.34 12.52
C TRP A 554 15.79 15.78 12.25
N LEU A 555 15.49 16.53 13.31
CA LEU A 555 15.06 17.93 13.19
C LEU A 555 16.17 18.84 12.68
N LEU A 556 17.42 18.60 13.05
CA LEU A 556 18.59 19.30 12.52
C LEU A 556 18.75 19.03 11.01
N GLY A 557 18.59 17.78 10.57
CA GLY A 557 18.60 17.43 9.15
C GLY A 557 17.50 18.16 8.36
N LEU A 558 16.29 18.21 8.92
CA LEU A 558 15.16 18.95 8.34
C LEU A 558 15.40 20.46 8.29
N GLU A 559 15.95 21.06 9.35
CA GLU A 559 16.33 22.47 9.39
C GLU A 559 17.37 22.79 8.30
N LEU A 560 18.43 21.98 8.20
CA LEU A 560 19.51 22.19 7.23
C LEU A 560 19.01 22.03 5.79
N MET A 561 18.17 21.04 5.52
CA MET A 561 17.54 20.84 4.22
C MET A 561 16.64 22.02 3.84
N SER A 562 15.73 22.44 4.73
CA SER A 562 14.89 23.62 4.48
C SER A 562 15.72 24.90 4.40
N SER A 563 16.85 24.99 5.10
CA SER A 563 17.78 26.11 4.95
C SER A 563 18.40 26.15 3.56
N ALA A 564 18.80 25.00 3.01
CA ALA A 564 19.36 24.90 1.67
C ALA A 564 18.36 25.38 0.61
N GLU A 565 17.12 24.90 0.65
CA GLU A 565 16.08 25.31 -0.30
C GLU A 565 15.68 26.79 -0.11
N ASN A 566 15.62 27.29 1.13
CA ASN A 566 15.39 28.71 1.37
C ASN A 566 16.52 29.59 0.80
N TYR A 567 17.77 29.13 0.87
CA TYR A 567 18.93 29.84 0.32
C TYR A 567 18.89 29.97 -1.21
N LEU A 568 18.30 28.99 -1.90
CA LEU A 568 18.05 29.06 -3.34
C LEU A 568 16.97 30.11 -3.66
N ILE A 569 15.86 30.08 -2.91
CA ILE A 569 14.68 30.93 -3.16
C ILE A 569 14.92 32.40 -2.80
N ASP A 570 15.83 32.72 -1.88
CA ASP A 570 16.02 34.07 -1.35
C ASP A 570 16.54 35.06 -2.42
N ASP A 571 15.64 35.94 -2.89
CA ASP A 571 15.97 36.96 -3.90
C ASP A 571 16.87 38.08 -3.39
N SER A 572 16.99 38.27 -2.07
CA SER A 572 17.92 39.27 -1.49
C SER A 572 19.39 38.96 -1.79
N LEU A 573 19.69 37.69 -2.09
CA LEU A 573 21.01 37.21 -2.46
C LEU A 573 21.32 37.38 -3.96
N ASN A 574 20.42 37.97 -4.76
CA ASN A 574 20.62 38.21 -6.20
C ASN A 574 21.57 39.40 -6.50
N THR A 575 22.41 39.81 -5.54
CA THR A 575 23.30 40.95 -5.68
C THR A 575 24.61 40.57 -6.39
N GLY A 576 24.64 40.77 -7.71
CA GLY A 576 25.85 40.70 -8.55
C GLY A 576 25.92 39.50 -9.51
N LYS A 577 26.89 39.53 -10.44
CA LYS A 577 27.03 38.57 -11.55
C LYS A 577 27.30 37.10 -11.12
N ASN A 578 27.62 36.86 -9.85
CA ASN A 578 27.93 35.53 -9.29
C ASN A 578 26.92 35.05 -8.24
N ALA A 579 25.77 35.72 -8.10
CA ALA A 579 24.76 35.38 -7.09
C ALA A 579 24.30 33.91 -7.14
N THR A 580 24.01 33.38 -8.33
CA THR A 580 23.57 31.99 -8.52
C THR A 580 24.62 30.97 -8.08
N ILE A 581 25.91 31.25 -8.31
CA ILE A 581 27.02 30.39 -7.87
C ILE A 581 27.13 30.38 -6.34
N ALA A 582 27.00 31.55 -5.70
CA ALA A 582 27.04 31.63 -4.24
C ALA A 582 25.87 30.86 -3.60
N LYS A 583 24.65 31.03 -4.16
CA LYS A 583 23.45 30.28 -3.76
C LYS A 583 23.65 28.77 -3.85
N LEU A 584 24.13 28.27 -4.99
CA LEU A 584 24.37 26.83 -5.19
C LEU A 584 25.41 26.28 -4.21
N ASN A 585 26.55 26.94 -4.05
CA ASN A 585 27.59 26.50 -3.10
C ASN A 585 27.08 26.42 -1.65
N GLY A 586 26.33 27.43 -1.21
CA GLY A 586 25.72 27.44 0.13
C GLY A 586 24.73 26.29 0.32
N ALA A 587 23.84 26.07 -0.67
CA ALA A 587 22.86 24.99 -0.62
C ALA A 587 23.51 23.59 -0.62
N ILE A 588 24.55 23.35 -1.43
CA ILE A 588 25.28 22.07 -1.50
C ILE A 588 25.92 21.73 -0.15
N SER A 589 26.55 22.70 0.51
CA SER A 589 27.16 22.53 1.85
C SER A 589 26.12 22.15 2.90
N LEU A 590 24.96 22.82 2.88
CA LEU A 590 23.84 22.53 3.79
C LEU A 590 23.24 21.15 3.53
N TYR A 591 23.06 20.74 2.27
CA TYR A 591 22.60 19.39 1.93
C TYR A 591 23.57 18.29 2.38
N SER A 592 24.87 18.52 2.24
CA SER A 592 25.90 17.60 2.73
C SER A 592 25.82 17.41 4.25
N SER A 593 25.61 18.52 4.96
CA SER A 593 25.42 18.53 6.42
C SER A 593 24.10 17.86 6.83
N ALA A 594 23.02 18.10 6.08
CA ALA A 594 21.73 17.46 6.32
C ALA A 594 21.82 15.93 6.18
N CYS A 595 22.54 15.44 5.17
CA CYS A 595 22.76 14.00 4.96
C CYS A 595 23.53 13.37 6.14
N ALA A 596 24.54 14.06 6.68
CA ALA A 596 25.26 13.60 7.87
C ALA A 596 24.32 13.51 9.09
N SER A 597 23.46 14.51 9.28
CA SER A 597 22.46 14.53 10.36
C SER A 597 21.43 13.40 10.23
N PHE A 598 20.91 13.13 9.02
CA PHE A 598 19.96 12.02 8.82
C PHE A 598 20.60 10.65 9.08
N LYS A 599 21.87 10.46 8.71
CA LYS A 599 22.62 9.25 9.03
C LYS A 599 22.83 9.09 10.54
N ALA A 600 23.12 10.18 11.25
CA ALA A 600 23.26 10.18 12.71
C ALA A 600 21.93 9.92 13.44
N ALA A 601 20.80 10.34 12.86
CA ALA A 601 19.47 10.06 13.39
C ALA A 601 19.00 8.61 13.18
N GLY A 602 19.52 7.93 12.16
CA GLY A 602 19.15 6.56 11.81
C GLY A 602 19.66 5.51 12.80
N THR A 603 18.91 4.43 12.99
CA THR A 603 19.32 3.26 13.77
C THR A 603 19.18 1.99 12.95
N HIS A 604 19.78 0.87 13.39
CA HIS A 604 19.60 -0.43 12.72
C HIS A 604 18.14 -0.88 12.67
N GLN A 605 17.31 -0.46 13.64
CA GLN A 605 15.88 -0.80 13.69
C GLN A 605 15.01 0.16 12.88
N GLN A 606 15.43 1.42 12.72
CA GLN A 606 14.74 2.44 11.96
C GLN A 606 15.73 3.16 11.06
N SER A 607 15.91 2.64 9.85
CA SER A 607 16.76 3.26 8.84
C SER A 607 16.05 4.45 8.22
N LEU A 608 16.68 5.63 8.26
CA LEU A 608 16.24 6.83 7.53
C LEU A 608 16.83 6.87 6.11
N GLN A 609 16.97 5.70 5.48
CA GLN A 609 17.68 5.54 4.21
C GLN A 609 17.05 6.37 3.09
N PHE A 610 15.71 6.34 2.97
CA PHE A 610 15.00 7.14 1.97
C PHE A 610 15.27 8.64 2.11
N ALA A 611 15.23 9.17 3.34
CA ALA A 611 15.51 10.60 3.58
C ALA A 611 16.96 10.95 3.23
N CYS A 612 17.91 10.09 3.59
CA CYS A 612 19.32 10.26 3.24
C CYS A 612 19.53 10.28 1.72
N ASP A 613 19.00 9.29 1.00
CA ASP A 613 19.19 9.14 -0.44
C ASP A 613 18.46 10.25 -1.21
N TYR A 614 17.24 10.61 -0.80
CA TYR A 614 16.50 11.73 -1.39
C TYR A 614 17.27 13.05 -1.28
N SER A 615 17.75 13.39 -0.08
CA SER A 615 18.52 14.63 0.14
C SER A 615 19.88 14.59 -0.56
N LYS A 616 20.51 13.43 -0.65
CA LYS A 616 21.77 13.23 -1.37
C LYS A 616 21.60 13.49 -2.87
N LEU A 617 20.58 12.90 -3.51
CA LEU A 617 20.32 13.10 -4.93
C LEU A 617 19.99 14.56 -5.26
N ARG A 618 19.27 15.25 -4.38
CA ARG A 618 19.04 16.69 -4.53
C ARG A 618 20.34 17.50 -4.43
N GLY A 619 21.23 17.18 -3.48
CA GLY A 619 22.54 17.80 -3.37
C GLY A 619 23.44 17.57 -4.59
N GLU A 620 23.50 16.33 -5.10
CA GLU A 620 24.25 15.99 -6.31
C GLU A 620 23.69 16.71 -7.55
N PHE A 621 22.35 16.82 -7.67
CA PHE A 621 21.72 17.61 -8.72
C PHE A 621 22.18 19.07 -8.70
N LEU A 622 22.16 19.73 -7.53
CA LEU A 622 22.64 21.12 -7.39
C LEU A 622 24.12 21.25 -7.73
N GLN A 623 24.94 20.26 -7.40
CA GLN A 623 26.36 20.22 -7.77
C GLN A 623 26.55 20.15 -9.29
N VAL A 624 25.74 19.36 -10.00
CA VAL A 624 25.77 19.31 -11.46
C VAL A 624 25.33 20.64 -12.07
N LEU A 625 24.30 21.31 -11.52
CA LEU A 625 23.92 22.66 -11.99
C LEU A 625 25.07 23.66 -11.83
N LEU A 626 25.77 23.63 -10.71
CA LEU A 626 26.92 24.49 -10.46
C LEU A 626 28.04 24.23 -11.49
N GLN A 627 28.36 22.96 -11.73
CA GLN A 627 29.35 22.56 -12.73
C GLN A 627 28.94 23.02 -14.13
N LEU A 628 27.64 22.95 -14.44
CA LEU A 628 27.10 23.38 -15.72
C LEU A 628 27.28 24.90 -15.93
N ILE A 629 27.01 25.72 -14.91
CA ILE A 629 27.29 27.18 -14.97
C ILE A 629 28.78 27.42 -15.25
N HIS A 630 29.67 26.71 -14.57
CA HIS A 630 31.12 26.85 -14.78
C HIS A 630 31.53 26.43 -16.20
N ASN A 631 30.98 25.33 -16.71
CA ASN A 631 31.22 24.85 -18.07
C ASN A 631 30.71 25.85 -19.12
N CYS A 632 29.50 26.40 -18.95
CA CYS A 632 28.97 27.45 -19.81
C CYS A 632 29.82 28.71 -19.79
N ARG A 633 30.36 29.11 -18.63
CA ARG A 633 31.26 30.27 -18.50
C ARG A 633 32.65 30.00 -19.11
N ALA A 634 33.16 28.79 -19.02
CA ALA A 634 34.44 28.42 -19.62
C ALA A 634 34.42 28.52 -21.16
N LEU A 635 33.25 28.39 -21.80
CA LEU A 635 33.08 28.62 -23.23
C LEU A 635 33.43 30.05 -23.65
N TRP A 636 33.23 31.04 -22.77
CA TRP A 636 33.59 32.44 -22.99
C TRP A 636 35.10 32.68 -22.95
N THR A 637 35.87 31.69 -22.48
CA THR A 637 37.34 31.70 -22.38
C THR A 637 38.00 30.72 -23.35
N ALA A 638 37.27 30.25 -24.39
CA ALA A 638 37.78 29.31 -25.38
C ALA A 638 39.04 29.84 -26.11
N PRO A 639 39.98 28.96 -26.50
CA PRO A 639 41.17 29.37 -27.25
C PRO A 639 40.78 30.03 -28.59
N PRO A 640 41.63 30.92 -29.15
CA PRO A 640 41.35 31.60 -30.43
C PRO A 640 40.89 30.62 -31.52
N PHE A 641 39.92 31.05 -32.35
CA PHE A 641 39.24 30.22 -33.36
C PHE A 641 40.17 29.35 -34.23
N ALA A 642 41.38 29.84 -34.52
CA ALA A 642 42.38 29.10 -35.30
C ALA A 642 42.88 27.82 -34.60
N ILE A 643 43.07 27.85 -33.28
CA ILE A 643 43.53 26.69 -32.47
C ILE A 643 42.39 25.67 -32.34
N ALA A 644 41.18 26.14 -32.01
CA ALA A 644 40.03 25.26 -31.85
C ALA A 644 39.60 24.60 -33.18
N SER A 645 39.80 25.27 -34.32
CA SER A 645 39.55 24.70 -35.65
C SER A 645 40.56 23.60 -36.03
N GLN A 646 41.83 23.74 -35.63
CA GLN A 646 42.83 22.68 -35.81
C GLN A 646 42.54 21.46 -34.93
N GLU A 647 42.13 21.66 -33.67
CA GLU A 647 41.72 20.56 -32.78
C GLU A 647 40.47 19.83 -33.31
N ALA A 648 39.49 20.55 -33.84
CA ALA A 648 38.29 19.96 -34.43
C ALA A 648 38.59 19.10 -35.67
N LEU A 649 39.51 19.55 -36.53
CA LEU A 649 39.98 18.77 -37.68
C LEU A 649 40.78 17.53 -37.25
N ALA A 650 41.59 17.62 -36.19
CA ALA A 650 42.39 16.51 -35.69
C ALA A 650 41.54 15.40 -35.04
N GLN A 651 40.43 15.76 -34.36
CA GLN A 651 39.52 14.82 -33.71
C GLN A 651 38.36 14.36 -34.61
N GLY A 652 38.15 14.99 -35.77
CA GLY A 652 37.08 14.64 -36.71
C GLY A 652 35.67 15.03 -36.24
N ASP A 653 35.55 16.00 -35.32
CA ASP A 653 34.27 16.42 -34.73
C ASP A 653 34.22 17.96 -34.66
N GLU A 654 33.31 18.58 -35.43
CA GLU A 654 33.19 20.03 -35.56
C GLU A 654 32.87 20.74 -34.23
N TYR A 655 32.29 20.04 -33.25
CA TYR A 655 31.96 20.60 -31.93
C TYR A 655 33.17 20.83 -31.03
N TYR A 656 34.36 20.32 -31.40
CA TYR A 656 35.62 20.69 -30.76
C TYR A 656 36.09 22.11 -31.13
N ARG A 657 35.43 22.80 -32.08
CA ARG A 657 35.66 24.24 -32.33
C ARG A 657 35.35 25.12 -31.11
N CYS A 658 34.63 24.58 -30.12
CA CYS A 658 34.38 25.17 -28.81
C CYS A 658 35.44 24.80 -27.74
N GLY A 659 36.50 24.07 -28.10
CA GLY A 659 37.56 23.62 -27.21
C GLY A 659 37.11 22.63 -26.13
N ARG A 660 37.86 22.57 -25.01
CA ARG A 660 37.61 21.64 -23.89
C ARG A 660 36.24 21.79 -23.22
N ALA A 661 35.55 22.91 -23.38
CA ALA A 661 34.22 23.14 -22.83
C ALA A 661 33.19 22.13 -23.37
N SER A 662 33.28 21.74 -24.65
CA SER A 662 32.41 20.73 -25.26
C SER A 662 32.52 19.36 -24.57
N THR A 663 33.75 18.93 -24.25
CA THR A 663 33.97 17.66 -23.52
C THR A 663 33.40 17.68 -22.10
N GLN A 664 33.45 18.83 -21.42
CA GLN A 664 32.88 18.99 -20.08
C GLN A 664 31.34 19.04 -20.10
N LEU A 665 30.75 19.67 -21.12
CA LEU A 665 29.29 19.66 -21.30
C LEU A 665 28.77 18.24 -21.59
N ARG A 666 29.45 17.48 -22.46
CA ARG A 666 29.12 16.05 -22.70
C ARG A 666 29.23 15.22 -21.41
N LYS A 667 30.24 15.50 -20.57
CA LYS A 667 30.36 14.86 -19.25
C LYS A 667 29.18 15.19 -18.35
N SER A 668 28.75 16.45 -18.31
CA SER A 668 27.56 16.85 -17.52
C SER A 668 26.27 16.19 -18.01
N VAL A 669 26.12 15.90 -19.31
CA VAL A 669 24.98 15.10 -19.83
C VAL A 669 24.97 13.71 -19.19
N VAL A 670 26.12 13.03 -19.15
CA VAL A 670 26.25 11.71 -18.53
C VAL A 670 25.98 11.77 -17.02
N GLU A 671 26.45 12.81 -16.33
CA GLU A 671 26.18 13.03 -14.90
C GLU A 671 24.67 13.23 -14.64
N LEU A 672 23.96 14.01 -15.47
CA LEU A 672 22.50 14.19 -15.39
C LEU A 672 21.73 12.90 -15.68
N GLN A 673 22.15 12.12 -16.67
CA GLN A 673 21.55 10.80 -16.97
C GLN A 673 21.75 9.83 -15.81
N THR A 674 22.95 9.80 -15.22
CA THR A 674 23.26 8.98 -14.04
C THR A 674 22.39 9.39 -12.85
N LEU A 675 22.15 10.68 -12.64
CA LEU A 675 21.24 11.18 -11.61
C LEU A 675 19.80 10.73 -11.86
N ALA A 676 19.31 10.80 -13.10
CA ALA A 676 17.99 10.31 -13.49
C ALA A 676 17.84 8.81 -13.18
N GLU A 677 18.83 7.99 -13.53
CA GLU A 677 18.87 6.57 -13.18
C GLU A 677 18.87 6.33 -11.67
N ASN A 678 19.54 7.19 -10.89
CA ASN A 678 19.57 7.06 -9.43
C ASN A 678 18.23 7.45 -8.78
N TYR A 679 17.50 8.44 -9.33
CA TYR A 679 16.10 8.68 -8.94
C TYR A 679 15.21 7.49 -9.26
N GLU A 680 15.41 6.82 -10.40
CA GLU A 680 14.70 5.59 -10.76
C GLU A 680 15.04 4.43 -9.81
N LYS A 681 16.30 4.29 -9.41
CA LYS A 681 16.71 3.31 -8.38
C LYS A 681 16.01 3.60 -7.05
N LEU A 682 15.98 4.87 -6.62
CA LEU A 682 15.27 5.26 -5.40
C LEU A 682 13.77 4.95 -5.52
N TYR A 683 13.15 5.22 -6.67
CA TYR A 683 11.78 4.82 -6.98
C TYR A 683 11.58 3.32 -6.78
N GLN A 684 12.41 2.47 -7.40
CA GLN A 684 12.31 1.01 -7.32
C GLN A 684 12.54 0.47 -5.90
N THR A 685 13.29 1.16 -5.05
CA THR A 685 13.48 0.77 -3.63
C THR A 685 12.30 1.18 -2.74
N ALA A 686 11.48 2.14 -3.17
CA ALA A 686 10.41 2.74 -2.38
C ALA A 686 9.05 2.02 -2.54
N PHE A 687 9.04 0.69 -2.40
CA PHE A 687 7.83 -0.14 -2.59
C PHE A 687 6.63 0.32 -1.75
N ASP A 688 6.87 0.85 -0.56
CA ASP A 688 5.82 1.27 0.38
C ASP A 688 5.39 2.76 0.24
N ALA A 689 5.96 3.51 -0.72
CA ALA A 689 5.65 4.92 -0.92
C ALA A 689 4.23 5.16 -1.48
N ASP A 690 3.55 6.21 -1.06
CA ASP A 690 2.26 6.56 -1.68
C ASP A 690 2.42 7.04 -3.13
N PRO A 691 1.36 6.96 -3.97
CA PRO A 691 1.44 7.36 -5.39
C PRO A 691 1.96 8.79 -5.61
N GLY A 692 1.59 9.74 -4.74
CA GLY A 692 2.06 11.13 -4.84
C GLY A 692 3.58 11.25 -4.61
N SER A 693 4.11 10.49 -3.65
CA SER A 693 5.56 10.42 -3.41
C SER A 693 6.32 9.80 -4.60
N LEU A 694 5.75 8.79 -5.24
CA LEU A 694 6.32 8.19 -6.45
C LEU A 694 6.29 9.14 -7.66
N SER A 695 5.20 9.88 -7.85
CA SER A 695 5.11 10.94 -8.86
C SER A 695 6.13 12.06 -8.63
N ASN A 696 6.41 12.41 -7.37
CA ASN A 696 7.44 13.38 -7.03
C ASN A 696 8.85 12.90 -7.44
N LEU A 697 9.20 11.63 -7.22
CA LEU A 697 10.47 11.07 -7.69
C LEU A 697 10.56 11.08 -9.22
N LYS A 698 9.48 10.70 -9.92
CA LYS A 698 9.41 10.78 -11.39
C LYS A 698 9.59 12.22 -11.89
N ALA A 699 8.98 13.20 -11.23
CA ALA A 699 9.15 14.60 -11.61
C ALA A 699 10.61 15.08 -11.46
N ASN A 700 11.31 14.68 -10.39
CA ASN A 700 12.73 14.98 -10.22
C ASN A 700 13.61 14.26 -11.27
N GLN A 701 13.27 13.02 -11.63
CA GLN A 701 13.92 12.28 -12.71
C GLN A 701 13.76 13.03 -14.06
N GLU A 702 12.55 13.46 -14.40
CA GLU A 702 12.28 14.21 -15.63
C GLU A 702 13.02 15.56 -15.68
N LEU A 703 13.12 16.28 -14.55
CA LEU A 703 13.94 17.49 -14.50
C LEU A 703 15.41 17.24 -14.89
N CYS A 704 15.98 16.11 -14.46
CA CYS A 704 17.34 15.73 -14.84
C CYS A 704 17.45 15.43 -16.34
N LEU A 705 16.48 14.69 -16.89
CA LEU A 705 16.44 14.32 -18.31
C LEU A 705 16.24 15.54 -19.23
N LEU A 706 15.35 16.46 -18.87
CA LEU A 706 15.10 17.70 -19.64
C LEU A 706 16.34 18.58 -19.72
N LEU A 707 17.07 18.73 -18.62
CA LEU A 707 18.34 19.45 -18.63
C LEU A 707 19.40 18.70 -19.44
N ALA A 708 19.47 17.37 -19.33
CA ALA A 708 20.41 16.57 -20.12
C ALA A 708 20.15 16.76 -21.62
N GLN A 709 18.88 16.75 -22.03
CA GLN A 709 18.46 17.01 -23.41
C GLN A 709 18.83 18.42 -23.87
N SER A 710 18.57 19.44 -23.05
CA SER A 710 18.91 20.84 -23.35
C SER A 710 20.43 21.01 -23.56
N VAL A 711 21.26 20.40 -22.71
CA VAL A 711 22.73 20.43 -22.82
C VAL A 711 23.22 19.64 -24.04
N HIS A 712 22.61 18.48 -24.29
CA HIS A 712 22.94 17.63 -25.42
C HIS A 712 22.65 18.30 -26.78
N GLY A 713 21.57 19.09 -26.87
CA GLY A 713 21.24 19.89 -28.05
C GLY A 713 22.30 20.95 -28.39
N ILE A 714 23.04 21.46 -27.41
CA ILE A 714 24.20 22.35 -27.66
C ILE A 714 25.40 21.57 -28.19
N CYS A 715 25.59 20.34 -27.72
CA CYS A 715 26.74 19.50 -28.04
C CYS A 715 26.64 18.79 -29.41
N GLY A 716 25.62 19.10 -30.21
CA GLY A 716 25.39 18.47 -31.51
C GLY A 716 24.66 17.15 -31.49
N GLY A 717 24.03 16.82 -30.37
CA GLY A 717 23.16 15.67 -30.30
C GLY A 717 21.99 15.75 -31.29
N PRO A 718 21.44 14.61 -31.74
CA PRO A 718 20.21 14.59 -32.51
C PRO A 718 19.15 15.50 -31.87
N ALA A 719 18.38 16.20 -32.71
CA ALA A 719 17.23 16.96 -32.27
C ALA A 719 16.37 16.05 -31.38
N PRO A 720 15.89 16.54 -30.23
CA PRO A 720 15.03 15.72 -29.40
C PRO A 720 13.84 15.25 -30.25
N PRO A 721 13.35 14.01 -30.06
CA PRO A 721 12.03 13.68 -30.57
C PRO A 721 11.08 14.77 -30.08
N THR A 722 10.19 15.28 -30.94
CA THR A 722 9.17 16.26 -30.53
C THR A 722 8.47 15.69 -29.32
N VAL A 723 8.72 16.30 -28.17
CA VAL A 723 8.17 15.85 -26.90
C VAL A 723 6.71 16.27 -26.91
N ASP A 724 5.84 15.44 -27.50
CA ASP A 724 4.38 15.49 -27.27
C ASP A 724 4.03 15.09 -25.81
N SER A 725 5.03 14.94 -24.92
CA SER A 725 4.79 14.61 -23.53
C SER A 725 4.21 15.82 -22.81
N MET A 726 2.90 15.81 -22.60
CA MET A 726 2.29 16.60 -21.55
C MET A 726 2.94 16.19 -20.22
N PHE A 727 3.71 17.08 -19.59
CA PHE A 727 4.26 16.85 -18.25
C PHE A 727 3.10 16.71 -17.25
N ASN A 728 2.60 15.49 -17.06
CA ASN A 728 1.50 15.19 -16.18
C ASN A 728 1.95 14.22 -15.08
N PHE A 729 2.38 14.78 -13.97
CA PHE A 729 2.79 14.01 -12.79
C PHE A 729 1.62 13.70 -11.86
N GLY A 730 0.47 14.37 -12.06
CA GLY A 730 -0.72 14.27 -11.24
C GLY A 730 -1.40 15.63 -11.03
N ASN A 731 -2.64 15.58 -10.52
CA ASN A 731 -3.49 16.77 -10.40
C ASN A 731 -3.31 17.57 -9.10
N THR A 732 -2.38 17.19 -8.21
CA THR A 732 -2.20 17.93 -6.95
C THR A 732 -1.36 19.19 -7.15
N ILE A 733 -1.56 20.20 -6.30
CA ILE A 733 -0.84 21.48 -6.37
C ILE A 733 0.68 21.27 -6.38
N GLU A 734 1.19 20.39 -5.52
CA GLU A 734 2.63 20.10 -5.41
C GLU A 734 3.21 19.56 -6.72
N LEU A 735 2.47 18.70 -7.41
CA LEU A 735 2.90 18.07 -8.66
C LEU A 735 2.75 19.02 -9.86
N ARG A 736 1.77 19.94 -9.83
CA ARG A 736 1.64 21.00 -10.83
C ARG A 736 2.79 21.98 -10.82
N GLN A 737 3.39 22.25 -9.66
CA GLN A 737 4.59 23.08 -9.59
C GLN A 737 5.74 22.47 -10.39
N PHE A 738 5.92 21.14 -10.31
CA PHE A 738 6.88 20.44 -11.17
C PHE A 738 6.49 20.53 -12.65
N SER A 739 5.23 20.26 -13.01
CA SER A 739 4.77 20.38 -14.39
C SER A 739 5.02 21.77 -14.97
N ARG A 740 4.66 22.84 -14.26
CA ARG A 740 4.90 24.25 -14.65
C ARG A 740 6.38 24.52 -14.85
N CYS A 741 7.22 24.02 -13.94
CA CYS A 741 8.67 24.15 -14.06
C CYS A 741 9.20 23.41 -15.30
N CYS A 742 8.78 22.17 -15.56
CA CYS A 742 9.16 21.42 -16.75
C CYS A 742 8.74 22.11 -18.05
N PHE A 743 7.51 22.65 -18.13
CA PHE A 743 7.06 23.43 -19.29
C PHE A 743 7.93 24.68 -19.51
N GLN A 744 8.21 25.45 -18.45
CA GLN A 744 9.09 26.62 -18.55
C GLN A 744 10.51 26.26 -18.99
N LEU A 745 11.07 25.15 -18.50
CA LEU A 745 12.39 24.69 -18.94
C LEU A 745 12.38 24.26 -20.40
N SER A 746 11.32 23.59 -20.84
CA SER A 746 11.14 23.19 -22.23
C SER A 746 11.01 24.40 -23.17
N ASP A 747 10.28 25.44 -22.76
CA ASP A 747 10.13 26.67 -23.54
C ASP A 747 11.47 27.43 -23.68
N LEU A 748 12.31 27.37 -22.64
CA LEU A 748 13.65 27.96 -22.65
C LEU A 748 14.70 27.08 -23.37
N ALA A 749 14.35 25.85 -23.75
CA ALA A 749 15.30 24.94 -24.38
C ALA A 749 15.83 25.50 -25.71
N PRO A 750 17.13 25.31 -26.04
CA PRO A 750 17.70 25.82 -27.28
C PRO A 750 17.01 25.20 -28.50
N SER A 751 16.48 26.03 -29.41
CA SER A 751 15.85 25.55 -30.63
C SER A 751 16.88 24.96 -31.60
N VAL A 752 16.60 23.75 -32.10
CA VAL A 752 17.45 23.05 -33.08
C VAL A 752 17.10 23.45 -34.52
N ASN A 753 15.89 24.00 -34.74
CA ASN A 753 15.33 24.28 -36.07
C ASN A 753 15.32 25.78 -36.41
N GLY A 754 16.46 26.33 -36.80
CA GLY A 754 16.57 27.71 -37.25
C GLY A 754 17.84 27.99 -38.08
N SER A 755 17.76 27.72 -39.39
CA SER A 755 18.52 28.37 -40.47
C SER A 755 20.01 28.66 -40.23
N SER A 756 20.84 27.62 -40.37
CA SER A 756 22.28 27.75 -40.56
C SER A 756 22.61 28.18 -42.01
N ALA A 757 22.84 29.47 -42.23
CA ALA A 757 23.62 29.92 -43.39
C ALA A 757 24.32 31.30 -43.23
N SER A 758 23.98 32.16 -42.26
CA SER A 758 24.53 33.53 -42.24
C SER A 758 25.02 34.08 -40.90
N CYS A 759 24.96 33.33 -39.80
CA CYS A 759 25.48 33.77 -38.50
C CYS A 759 26.70 32.92 -38.11
N GLY A 760 27.83 33.55 -37.76
CA GLY A 760 29.07 32.85 -37.42
C GLY A 760 28.86 31.84 -36.28
N ALA A 761 29.44 30.65 -36.41
CA ALA A 761 29.28 29.53 -35.47
C ALA A 761 29.47 29.93 -33.99
N THR A 762 30.36 30.89 -33.71
CA THR A 762 30.65 31.41 -32.37
C THR A 762 29.51 32.20 -31.72
N GLN A 763 28.63 32.84 -32.50
CA GLN A 763 27.54 33.67 -31.97
C GLN A 763 26.29 32.82 -31.63
N MET A 764 26.09 31.72 -32.36
CA MET A 764 25.02 30.73 -32.12
C MET A 764 25.25 29.89 -30.86
N ASP A 765 26.50 29.53 -30.55
CA ASP A 765 26.82 28.73 -29.35
C ASP A 765 26.70 29.55 -28.04
N LEU A 766 26.89 30.87 -28.13
CA LEU A 766 26.78 31.80 -27.01
C LEU A 766 25.33 31.98 -26.53
N LEU A 767 24.39 32.13 -27.47
CA LEU A 767 22.95 32.25 -27.17
C LEU A 767 22.40 30.95 -26.56
N ARG A 768 22.82 29.79 -27.09
CA ARG A 768 22.40 28.49 -26.54
C ARG A 768 22.90 28.28 -25.11
N THR A 769 24.13 28.69 -24.78
CA THR A 769 24.61 28.64 -23.39
C THR A 769 23.93 29.63 -22.46
N ALA A 770 23.45 30.78 -22.97
CA ALA A 770 22.65 31.71 -22.19
C ALA A 770 21.30 31.10 -21.78
N ASN A 771 20.63 30.37 -22.68
CA ASN A 771 19.39 29.65 -22.39
C ASN A 771 19.55 28.64 -21.24
N ILE A 772 20.68 27.92 -21.22
CA ILE A 772 20.99 26.99 -20.13
C ILE A 772 21.18 27.73 -18.79
N VAL A 773 21.90 28.85 -18.79
CA VAL A 773 22.09 29.65 -17.57
C VAL A 773 20.76 30.21 -17.08
N GLU A 774 19.85 30.55 -17.99
CA GLU A 774 18.48 30.97 -17.67
C GLU A 774 17.63 29.83 -17.10
N GLN A 775 17.70 28.63 -17.69
CA GLN A 775 17.07 27.42 -17.15
C GLN A 775 17.55 27.13 -15.71
N ILE A 776 18.85 27.24 -15.44
CA ILE A 776 19.39 27.11 -14.07
C ILE A 776 18.89 28.25 -13.18
N GLY A 777 18.81 29.47 -13.73
CA GLY A 777 18.21 30.62 -13.06
C GLY A 777 16.80 30.30 -12.54
N VAL A 778 15.94 29.71 -13.38
CA VAL A 778 14.58 29.28 -12.99
C VAL A 778 14.63 28.27 -11.83
N LEU A 779 15.49 27.25 -11.92
CA LEU A 779 15.66 26.21 -10.90
C LEU A 779 16.22 26.72 -9.56
N THR A 780 16.96 27.83 -9.60
CA THR A 780 17.54 28.50 -8.43
C THR A 780 16.80 29.79 -8.04
N SER A 781 15.58 29.97 -8.53
CA SER A 781 14.71 31.10 -8.20
C SER A 781 13.51 30.64 -7.38
N GLY A 782 12.77 31.59 -6.79
CA GLY A 782 11.51 31.30 -6.09
C GLY A 782 10.40 30.67 -6.93
N LYS A 783 10.62 30.45 -8.24
CA LYS A 783 9.69 29.78 -9.16
C LYS A 783 9.59 28.27 -8.94
N LEU A 784 10.68 27.59 -8.54
CA LEU A 784 10.65 26.19 -8.14
C LEU A 784 10.78 26.10 -6.62
N ARG A 785 9.67 25.84 -5.94
CA ARG A 785 9.65 25.57 -4.50
C ARG A 785 9.58 24.07 -4.29
N LEU A 786 10.72 23.41 -4.03
CA LEU A 786 10.77 21.95 -3.98
C LEU A 786 9.76 21.37 -2.96
N PRO A 787 8.70 20.66 -3.40
CA PRO A 787 7.75 20.00 -2.52
C PRO A 787 8.37 18.71 -1.97
N ILE A 788 8.36 18.53 -0.64
CA ILE A 788 8.87 17.29 -0.02
C ILE A 788 7.75 16.25 0.08
N PRO A 789 7.95 15.01 -0.44
CA PRO A 789 6.90 14.01 -0.50
C PRO A 789 6.50 13.45 0.88
N ARG A 790 5.28 12.93 0.99
CA ARG A 790 4.74 12.38 2.26
C ARG A 790 5.59 11.24 2.81
N PHE A 791 6.07 10.35 1.94
CA PHE A 791 6.87 9.18 2.30
C PHE A 791 8.19 9.56 3.00
N PHE A 792 8.69 10.79 2.78
CA PHE A 792 9.86 11.33 3.48
C PHE A 792 9.65 11.37 5.01
N TYR A 793 8.42 11.62 5.47
CA TYR A 793 8.10 11.83 6.88
C TYR A 793 7.39 10.65 7.55
N GLN A 794 6.59 9.90 6.80
CA GLN A 794 5.76 8.84 7.37
C GLN A 794 5.52 7.69 6.38
N THR A 795 5.60 6.48 6.88
CA THR A 795 5.37 5.23 6.16
C THR A 795 4.07 4.59 6.65
N ILE A 796 3.09 4.40 5.78
CA ILE A 796 1.74 3.89 6.14
C ILE A 796 1.59 2.41 5.79
N GLN A 797 2.08 2.02 4.63
CA GLN A 797 2.29 0.64 4.26
C GLN A 797 3.69 0.23 4.72
N SER A 798 3.88 -0.99 5.20
CA SER A 798 5.23 -1.49 5.52
C SER A 798 5.30 -2.95 5.10
N THR A 799 6.26 -3.24 4.22
CA THR A 799 6.49 -4.55 3.64
C THR A 799 7.96 -4.90 3.79
N SER A 800 8.25 -6.03 4.42
CA SER A 800 9.63 -6.51 4.58
C SER A 800 9.71 -8.01 4.33
N ILE A 801 10.84 -8.45 3.77
CA ILE A 801 11.14 -9.86 3.59
C ILE A 801 12.18 -10.24 4.63
N LYS A 802 11.89 -11.27 5.44
CA LYS A 802 12.90 -11.94 6.26
C LYS A 802 13.45 -13.12 5.47
N LEU A 803 14.69 -12.99 5.02
CA LEU A 803 15.39 -13.98 4.20
C LEU A 803 16.22 -14.93 5.06
N SER A 804 16.26 -16.21 4.69
CA SER A 804 17.12 -17.23 5.24
C SER A 804 17.76 -18.01 4.09
N VAL A 805 19.08 -18.00 4.02
CA VAL A 805 19.86 -18.73 3.00
C VAL A 805 20.58 -19.89 3.69
N ALA A 806 20.41 -21.10 3.16
CA ALA A 806 21.09 -22.31 3.61
C ALA A 806 21.96 -22.89 2.48
N PRO A 807 23.13 -23.49 2.80
CA PRO A 807 23.66 -23.76 4.14
C PRO A 807 24.23 -22.52 4.85
N GLN A 808 24.20 -22.55 6.18
CA GLN A 808 24.87 -21.55 7.02
C GLN A 808 26.26 -22.06 7.46
N PRO A 809 27.26 -21.18 7.59
CA PRO A 809 28.58 -21.59 8.06
C PRO A 809 28.50 -22.06 9.53
N LYS A 810 29.33 -23.05 9.90
CA LYS A 810 29.35 -23.60 11.27
C LYS A 810 29.79 -22.57 12.31
N VAL A 811 30.64 -21.63 11.90
CA VAL A 811 31.12 -20.50 12.69
C VAL A 811 30.81 -19.22 11.91
N VAL A 812 30.26 -18.23 12.61
CA VAL A 812 29.93 -16.94 12.01
C VAL A 812 31.20 -16.31 11.43
N ASN A 813 31.12 -15.82 10.18
CA ASN A 813 32.22 -15.23 9.39
C ASN A 813 33.29 -16.19 8.85
N GLU A 814 33.15 -17.50 8.99
CA GLU A 814 34.01 -18.44 8.26
C GLU A 814 33.45 -18.77 6.87
N PRO A 815 34.29 -18.86 5.83
CA PRO A 815 33.83 -19.20 4.49
C PRO A 815 33.39 -20.67 4.43
N LEU A 816 32.29 -20.92 3.73
CA LEU A 816 31.80 -22.27 3.47
C LEU A 816 32.79 -23.00 2.55
N SER A 817 33.33 -24.13 3.00
CA SER A 817 34.23 -24.94 2.16
C SER A 817 33.44 -25.84 1.21
N VAL A 818 33.74 -25.75 -0.09
CA VAL A 818 33.15 -26.58 -1.14
C VAL A 818 34.26 -27.38 -1.84
N PRO A 819 34.11 -28.71 -1.99
CA PRO A 819 35.08 -29.53 -2.72
C PRO A 819 35.22 -29.08 -4.19
N GLN A 820 36.43 -29.15 -4.73
CA GLN A 820 36.67 -28.89 -6.15
C GLN A 820 35.85 -29.83 -7.04
N GLY A 821 35.26 -29.29 -8.11
CA GLY A 821 34.42 -30.05 -9.05
C GLY A 821 33.00 -30.36 -8.55
N SER A 822 32.65 -30.00 -7.31
CA SER A 822 31.29 -30.09 -6.80
C SER A 822 30.50 -28.81 -7.02
N GLN A 823 29.16 -28.94 -7.06
CA GLN A 823 28.25 -27.80 -7.14
C GLN A 823 27.80 -27.40 -5.73
N LEU A 824 27.59 -26.11 -5.51
CA LEU A 824 27.01 -25.59 -4.28
C LEU A 824 25.49 -25.50 -4.42
N ALA A 825 24.78 -26.31 -3.63
CA ALA A 825 23.33 -26.20 -3.49
C ALA A 825 22.98 -25.12 -2.48
N LEU A 826 22.17 -24.15 -2.91
CA LEU A 826 21.63 -23.09 -2.06
C LEU A 826 20.12 -23.24 -1.97
N LYS A 827 19.60 -23.26 -0.75
CA LYS A 827 18.18 -23.16 -0.49
C LYS A 827 17.88 -21.78 0.08
N VAL A 828 17.06 -21.03 -0.62
CA VAL A 828 16.64 -19.69 -0.23
C VAL A 828 15.19 -19.77 0.22
N GLU A 829 14.94 -19.44 1.49
CA GLU A 829 13.61 -19.37 2.07
C GLU A 829 13.36 -17.96 2.56
N GLY A 830 12.14 -17.46 2.38
CA GLY A 830 11.79 -16.14 2.90
C GLY A 830 10.35 -16.02 3.34
N VAL A 831 10.14 -15.07 4.24
CA VAL A 831 8.84 -14.76 4.82
C VAL A 831 8.53 -13.30 4.58
N LEU A 832 7.36 -13.02 3.98
CA LEU A 832 6.80 -11.69 3.89
C LEU A 832 6.21 -11.26 5.24
N ARG A 833 6.56 -10.06 5.67
CA ARG A 833 6.02 -9.41 6.85
C ARG A 833 5.36 -8.11 6.42
N HIS A 834 4.09 -8.00 6.80
CA HIS A 834 3.28 -6.83 6.54
C HIS A 834 3.08 -6.04 7.84
N GLY A 835 3.03 -4.72 7.74
CA GLY A 835 2.57 -3.85 8.82
C GLY A 835 1.07 -4.02 9.12
N LYS A 836 0.49 -3.07 9.87
CA LYS A 836 -0.93 -3.13 10.29
C LYS A 836 -1.92 -3.20 9.11
N ARG A 837 -1.54 -2.66 7.95
CA ARG A 837 -2.35 -2.64 6.73
C ARG A 837 -1.51 -3.20 5.59
N ALA A 838 -1.63 -4.51 5.35
CA ALA A 838 -1.11 -5.11 4.13
C ALA A 838 -1.84 -4.51 2.92
N SER A 839 -1.15 -4.45 1.77
CA SER A 839 -1.74 -4.11 0.47
C SER A 839 -2.59 -2.83 0.45
N LEU A 840 -2.12 -1.76 1.12
CA LEU A 840 -2.84 -0.48 1.15
C LEU A 840 -2.73 0.27 -0.19
N TYR A 841 -1.52 0.32 -0.74
CA TYR A 841 -1.21 0.94 -2.03
C TYR A 841 -0.88 -0.11 -3.07
N ARG A 842 -0.09 -1.13 -2.69
CA ARG A 842 0.37 -2.22 -3.57
C ARG A 842 0.50 -3.51 -2.78
N SER A 843 0.20 -4.62 -3.44
CA SER A 843 0.35 -6.00 -2.96
C SER A 843 1.52 -6.71 -3.65
N VAL A 844 2.04 -7.75 -2.99
CA VAL A 844 3.12 -8.58 -3.52
C VAL A 844 2.51 -9.73 -4.34
N ALA A 845 2.79 -9.77 -5.63
CA ALA A 845 2.35 -10.84 -6.52
C ALA A 845 3.40 -11.96 -6.64
N ALA A 846 4.69 -11.59 -6.74
CA ALA A 846 5.78 -12.55 -6.80
C ALA A 846 7.07 -11.97 -6.20
N ILE A 847 8.08 -12.82 -6.01
CA ILE A 847 9.40 -12.46 -5.53
C ILE A 847 10.43 -12.99 -6.51
N VAL A 848 11.26 -12.10 -7.02
CA VAL A 848 12.41 -12.44 -7.86
C VAL A 848 13.61 -12.63 -6.95
N VAL A 849 14.16 -13.85 -6.93
CA VAL A 849 15.38 -14.18 -6.20
C VAL A 849 16.51 -14.29 -7.19
N SER A 850 17.52 -13.44 -7.06
CA SER A 850 18.72 -13.47 -7.91
C SER A 850 19.93 -13.84 -7.08
N ILE A 851 20.77 -14.73 -7.61
CA ILE A 851 22.03 -15.15 -7.01
C ILE A 851 23.17 -14.77 -7.93
N THR A 852 24.13 -14.01 -7.40
CA THR A 852 25.37 -13.62 -8.09
C THR A 852 26.57 -14.17 -7.34
N ALA A 853 27.43 -14.94 -8.03
CA ALA A 853 28.71 -15.37 -7.48
C ALA A 853 29.84 -14.57 -8.14
N ALA A 854 30.63 -13.88 -7.32
CA ALA A 854 31.76 -13.08 -7.78
C ALA A 854 33.06 -13.50 -7.09
N THR A 855 34.18 -13.39 -7.80
CA THR A 855 35.53 -13.56 -7.24
C THR A 855 36.27 -12.23 -7.25
N GLN A 856 37.12 -12.00 -6.24
CA GLN A 856 38.00 -10.84 -6.21
C GLN A 856 39.34 -11.18 -6.90
N ILE A 857 39.66 -10.48 -7.97
CA ILE A 857 40.99 -10.55 -8.60
C ILE A 857 41.84 -9.43 -8.00
N LYS A 858 42.95 -9.79 -7.34
CA LYS A 858 43.96 -8.80 -6.95
C LYS A 858 44.72 -8.35 -8.20
N SER A 859 44.31 -7.22 -8.78
CA SER A 859 45.10 -6.48 -9.76
C SER A 859 45.74 -5.25 -9.09
N SER A 860 46.91 -4.82 -9.56
CA SER A 860 47.72 -3.75 -8.95
C SER A 860 47.10 -2.34 -9.00
N SER A 861 45.91 -2.19 -9.58
CA SER A 861 45.14 -0.94 -9.59
C SER A 861 43.65 -1.28 -9.52
N GLU A 862 43.08 -1.10 -8.32
CA GLU A 862 41.69 -1.36 -7.94
C GLU A 862 41.21 -2.83 -7.97
N PRO A 863 40.49 -3.30 -6.92
CA PRO A 863 39.88 -4.62 -6.93
C PRO A 863 38.72 -4.64 -7.93
N LYS A 864 38.87 -5.36 -9.05
CA LYS A 864 37.76 -5.65 -9.97
C LYS A 864 37.13 -6.97 -9.56
N GLU A 865 35.82 -6.94 -9.27
CA GLU A 865 35.02 -8.15 -9.06
C GLU A 865 34.67 -8.76 -10.42
N GLN A 866 34.97 -10.05 -10.60
CA GLN A 866 34.54 -10.78 -11.78
C GLN A 866 33.33 -11.65 -11.42
N ILE A 867 32.19 -11.38 -12.06
CA ILE A 867 30.97 -12.21 -11.95
C ILE A 867 31.20 -13.51 -12.73
N ILE A 868 30.97 -14.64 -12.08
CA ILE A 868 31.18 -15.97 -12.66
C ILE A 868 29.86 -16.62 -13.03
N THR A 869 28.87 -16.52 -12.15
CA THR A 869 27.53 -17.05 -12.37
C THR A 869 26.48 -16.07 -11.86
N GLN A 870 25.42 -15.92 -12.63
CA GLN A 870 24.21 -15.22 -12.25
C GLN A 870 23.01 -16.12 -12.55
N LEU A 871 22.18 -16.37 -11.54
CA LEU A 871 20.95 -17.15 -11.65
C LEU A 871 19.80 -16.32 -11.11
N GLU A 872 18.62 -16.49 -11.69
CA GLU A 872 17.42 -15.78 -11.27
C GLU A 872 16.21 -16.70 -11.32
N GLN A 873 15.33 -16.60 -10.32
CA GLN A 873 14.09 -17.33 -10.27
C GLN A 873 12.97 -16.46 -9.68
N THR A 874 11.84 -16.42 -10.35
CA THR A 874 10.61 -15.80 -9.85
C THR A 874 9.75 -16.82 -9.13
N VAL A 875 9.38 -16.54 -7.89
CA VAL A 875 8.57 -17.42 -7.04
C VAL A 875 7.32 -16.68 -6.59
N VAL A 876 6.17 -17.31 -6.76
CA VAL A 876 4.91 -16.80 -6.19
C VAL A 876 4.85 -17.23 -4.72
N PRO A 877 4.82 -16.30 -3.76
CA PRO A 877 4.72 -16.65 -2.36
C PRO A 877 3.39 -17.35 -2.09
N HIS A 878 3.46 -18.49 -1.39
CA HIS A 878 2.27 -19.14 -0.86
C HIS A 878 1.90 -18.45 0.46
N ARG A 879 0.88 -17.59 0.41
CA ARG A 879 0.50 -16.65 1.48
C ARG A 879 1.64 -15.67 1.76
N ASP A 880 2.41 -15.93 2.81
CA ASP A 880 3.51 -15.08 3.26
C ASP A 880 4.87 -15.81 3.22
N PHE A 881 4.96 -16.97 2.57
CA PHE A 881 6.19 -17.77 2.52
C PHE A 881 6.56 -18.15 1.09
N PHE A 882 7.86 -18.14 0.79
CA PHE A 882 8.41 -18.64 -0.45
C PHE A 882 9.71 -19.43 -0.19
N ALA A 883 10.00 -20.37 -1.08
CA ALA A 883 11.25 -21.12 -1.09
C ALA A 883 11.68 -21.41 -2.53
N CYS A 884 12.97 -21.36 -2.79
CA CYS A 884 13.59 -21.79 -4.05
C CYS A 884 14.97 -22.40 -3.81
N GLU A 885 15.45 -23.13 -4.80
CA GLU A 885 16.72 -23.85 -4.75
C GLU A 885 17.55 -23.50 -5.97
N PHE A 886 18.85 -23.29 -5.76
CA PHE A 886 19.81 -22.96 -6.79
C PHE A 886 21.01 -23.91 -6.70
N LEU A 887 21.58 -24.23 -7.87
CA LEU A 887 22.82 -25.01 -7.97
C LEU A 887 23.88 -24.15 -8.65
N LEU A 888 24.92 -23.77 -7.91
CA LEU A 888 26.01 -22.93 -8.39
C LEU A 888 27.22 -23.78 -8.78
N SER A 889 27.75 -23.56 -9.98
CA SER A 889 29.02 -24.13 -10.42
C SER A 889 30.12 -23.08 -10.26
N LEU A 890 30.99 -23.26 -9.26
CA LEU A 890 32.06 -22.32 -8.91
C LEU A 890 33.38 -22.73 -9.58
N ALA A 891 33.41 -22.75 -10.92
CA ALA A 891 34.61 -23.06 -11.71
C ALA A 891 35.02 -21.86 -12.57
N GLN A 892 36.32 -21.58 -12.69
CA GLN A 892 36.80 -20.56 -13.63
C GLN A 892 36.66 -21.06 -15.09
N PRO A 893 36.11 -20.26 -16.02
CA PRO A 893 35.89 -20.69 -17.41
C PRO A 893 37.16 -20.89 -18.26
N ASN A 894 38.35 -20.50 -17.79
CA ASN A 894 39.58 -20.51 -18.60
C ASN A 894 40.54 -21.63 -18.18
N ALA A 895 40.08 -22.89 -18.27
CA ALA A 895 40.94 -24.06 -18.14
C ALA A 895 41.45 -24.52 -19.53
N CYS A 896 42.45 -23.83 -20.06
CA CYS A 896 43.31 -24.35 -21.14
C CYS A 896 44.80 -24.38 -20.76
N SER A 897 45.16 -24.13 -19.50
CA SER A 897 46.53 -24.35 -19.00
C SER A 897 46.52 -25.28 -17.80
N LEU A 898 47.21 -26.41 -17.94
CA LEU A 898 47.28 -27.52 -16.98
C LEU A 898 48.10 -27.22 -15.70
N THR A 899 48.29 -25.96 -15.31
CA THR A 899 49.31 -25.62 -14.29
C THR A 899 48.94 -24.48 -13.32
N VAL A 900 47.67 -24.20 -13.04
CA VAL A 900 47.31 -23.22 -12.00
C VAL A 900 46.31 -23.82 -11.01
N ASN A 901 46.64 -23.73 -9.72
CA ASN A 901 45.77 -24.11 -8.59
C ASN A 901 44.39 -23.44 -8.74
N ASN A 902 43.34 -24.25 -8.69
CA ASN A 902 41.96 -23.88 -9.01
C ASN A 902 41.10 -23.53 -7.76
N GLY A 903 41.72 -23.36 -6.59
CA GLY A 903 41.09 -22.90 -5.36
C GLY A 903 40.92 -21.38 -5.35
N GLY A 904 39.73 -20.92 -4.98
CA GLY A 904 39.37 -19.50 -4.94
C GLY A 904 38.38 -19.17 -3.84
N ASN A 905 38.38 -17.92 -3.41
CA ASN A 905 37.36 -17.36 -2.52
C ASN A 905 36.32 -16.61 -3.36
N TYR A 906 35.05 -16.95 -3.16
CA TYR A 906 33.91 -16.41 -3.86
C TYR A 906 32.96 -15.74 -2.87
N ASN A 907 32.41 -14.61 -3.26
CA ASN A 907 31.29 -13.97 -2.58
C ASN A 907 30.02 -14.32 -3.35
N VAL A 908 29.16 -15.11 -2.72
CA VAL A 908 27.84 -15.44 -3.26
C VAL A 908 26.81 -14.52 -2.63
N THR A 909 26.22 -13.66 -3.44
CA THR A 909 25.22 -12.70 -3.03
C THR A 909 23.84 -13.19 -3.46
N THR A 910 22.90 -13.24 -2.53
CA THR A 910 21.48 -13.48 -2.79
C THR A 910 20.72 -12.17 -2.60
N THR A 911 20.05 -11.70 -3.64
CA THR A 911 19.17 -10.52 -3.61
C THR A 911 17.73 -10.94 -3.84
N THR A 912 16.81 -10.29 -3.15
CA THR A 912 15.37 -10.49 -3.38
C THR A 912 14.72 -9.19 -3.82
N ASN A 913 13.92 -9.25 -4.88
CA ASN A 913 13.14 -8.14 -5.41
C ASN A 913 11.65 -8.51 -5.39
N ILE A 914 10.80 -7.53 -5.13
CA ILE A 914 9.35 -7.72 -5.07
C ILE A 914 8.75 -7.43 -6.44
N VAL A 915 7.77 -8.23 -6.87
CA VAL A 915 6.94 -7.94 -8.05
C VAL A 915 5.53 -7.63 -7.57
N ASP A 916 4.98 -6.50 -8.00
CA ASP A 916 3.61 -6.11 -7.67
C ASP A 916 2.56 -6.74 -8.60
N GLU A 917 1.27 -6.57 -8.30
CA GLU A 917 0.17 -7.07 -9.14
C GLU A 917 0.13 -6.45 -10.54
N SER A 918 0.73 -5.28 -10.72
CA SER A 918 0.87 -4.62 -12.02
C SER A 918 2.07 -5.14 -12.82
N GLY A 919 2.89 -6.02 -12.25
CA GLY A 919 4.08 -6.60 -12.88
C GLY A 919 5.35 -5.76 -12.76
N ASN A 920 5.36 -4.68 -11.96
CA ASN A 920 6.56 -3.87 -11.75
C ASN A 920 7.52 -4.56 -10.77
N VAL A 921 8.83 -4.44 -11.05
CA VAL A 921 9.90 -4.99 -10.20
C VAL A 921 10.44 -3.91 -9.27
N TRP A 922 10.46 -4.22 -7.97
CA TRP A 922 10.87 -3.35 -6.88
C TRP A 922 12.11 -3.92 -6.18
N LYS A 923 13.17 -3.12 -6.12
CA LYS A 923 14.46 -3.46 -5.51
C LYS A 923 14.45 -3.19 -4.00
N SER A 924 13.41 -3.64 -3.31
CA SER A 924 13.14 -3.35 -1.90
C SER A 924 13.40 -4.52 -0.95
N GLY A 925 13.81 -5.68 -1.46
CA GLY A 925 14.09 -6.84 -0.62
C GLY A 925 15.53 -6.87 -0.08
N PRO A 926 15.78 -7.68 0.96
CA PRO A 926 17.08 -7.83 1.56
C PRO A 926 18.09 -8.48 0.62
N GLN A 927 19.36 -8.22 0.92
CA GLN A 927 20.53 -8.87 0.35
C GLN A 927 21.24 -9.69 1.43
N SER A 928 21.66 -10.90 1.09
CA SER A 928 22.49 -11.77 1.93
C SER A 928 23.77 -12.11 1.19
N VAL A 929 24.91 -12.11 1.88
CA VAL A 929 26.21 -12.45 1.30
C VAL A 929 26.80 -13.65 2.04
N LEU A 930 27.13 -14.69 1.29
CA LEU A 930 27.78 -15.90 1.77
C LEU A 930 29.18 -15.99 1.17
N GLN A 931 30.20 -16.06 2.03
CA GLN A 931 31.56 -16.33 1.60
C GLN A 931 31.77 -17.82 1.40
N VAL A 932 32.31 -18.20 0.25
CA VAL A 932 32.53 -19.60 -0.15
C VAL A 932 33.99 -19.77 -0.58
N ARG A 933 34.63 -20.84 -0.09
CA ARG A 933 36.00 -21.22 -0.46
C ARG A 933 35.99 -22.56 -1.16
N VAL A 934 36.49 -22.61 -2.38
CA VAL A 934 36.72 -23.89 -3.09
C VAL A 934 38.07 -24.43 -2.67
N GLN A 935 38.11 -25.67 -2.15
CA GLN A 935 39.34 -26.31 -1.70
C GLN A 935 40.21 -26.74 -2.88
N ASP A 936 41.53 -26.55 -2.79
CA ASP A 936 42.49 -27.16 -3.71
C ASP A 936 42.62 -28.66 -3.44
N GLU A 937 42.70 -29.51 -4.47
CA GLU A 937 43.07 -30.91 -4.29
C GLU A 937 44.43 -31.02 -3.56
N PRO A 938 44.56 -31.88 -2.52
CA PRO A 938 45.87 -32.16 -1.96
C PRO A 938 46.70 -32.85 -3.05
N SER A 939 47.79 -32.19 -3.45
CA SER A 939 48.77 -32.76 -4.37
C SER A 939 49.12 -34.18 -3.92
N ARG A 940 48.78 -35.18 -4.74
CA ARG A 940 49.17 -36.57 -4.52
C ARG A 940 50.68 -36.57 -4.27
N LYS A 941 51.09 -36.78 -3.01
CA LYS A 941 52.47 -37.13 -2.70
C LYS A 941 52.79 -38.36 -3.55
N LYS A 942 53.66 -38.18 -4.55
CA LYS A 942 54.27 -39.28 -5.28
C LYS A 942 54.96 -40.15 -4.22
N PHE A 943 54.36 -41.29 -3.89
CA PHE A 943 55.12 -42.40 -3.32
C PHE A 943 55.97 -42.93 -4.48
N VAL A 944 57.29 -42.80 -4.33
CA VAL A 944 58.29 -43.48 -5.16
C VAL A 944 58.24 -44.96 -4.86
#